data_AF-A0A7Y2MPB8-F1
#
_entry.id   AF-A0A7Y2MPB8-F1
#
_cell.length_a   1.000
_cell.length_b   1.000
_cell.length_c   1.000
_cell.angle_alpha   90.00
_cell.angle_beta   90.00
_cell.angle_gamma   90.00
#
_symmetry.space_group_name_H-M   'P 1'
#
loop_
_entity.id
_entity.type
_entity.pdbx_description
1 polymer ?
#
loop_
_entity_poly.entity_id
_entity_poly.type
_entity_poly.pdbx_seq_one_letter_code
_entity_poly.pdbx_strand_id
1 'polypeptide(L)'
;SLVVSASNDPAVQSLVNGINSMLGNYGSTLDLAKPMHYRNGDDTSMDALIDNVKAGSVGAVVFYNCNPVYNHGRGAELAEGLSKTGLFVSTSDRMDETASLVGYVAPDHHYLESWNDAEPRQGHYSLGQPTISPIFNTRQGQESLLSWAGNSTEYFDYLKEYWRNNMYMESEALGFQYFWDKSLQDGVYVKETEAIDQPLISAEYDPESSASSIAANYGKGSGIEMMLYQKVAIGDGSQANNPWLQETPDTITKSTWDNYITVSQADATASGIVNFEGKTSMVNLTVGGTTVKVPVIIQPGQAKGTIGLALGYGRTSAGKVADNVGIDANPFISKLNGHSYYAVTSGVSLEVLSETYQVAQTQTHETYMGRENVVQEATLEEYQSDPSAGRWSPHIATWTNEEHQLKPGEVSLWKGHKYPNHHWGLMVDMNSCTGCSACHVACQAENNIPVVGRAEVIMRREMHWMRIDRYYGSDAGEDDLLGLEKASENPEVTFQPMMCQHCNNAPCETVCPVAATTHSTEGLNQMTYNRCIGTRYCANNCPYKVRRFNWFKYHDNDQFAENTSMNNDLGKMVLNPDVTVRSRGVMEKCSFCVQRIQAGKVTAKIEGRRTNDEDVTTACASACPTDALVFGDMNNPESRISKMLQIKDYEGDGTIEKTVGEERAYTMLEEVGTKPNVLYLTKIRNKDKAEA
;
A
#
# COMPACT_ATOMS: atom_id res chain seq x y z
N SER A 1 7.55 20.18 -17.31
CA SER A 1 6.25 20.10 -16.59
C SER A 1 5.52 18.86 -17.06
N LEU A 2 4.33 18.57 -16.55
CA LEU A 2 3.48 17.47 -17.02
C LEU A 2 2.03 17.73 -16.61
N VAL A 3 1.08 17.47 -17.50
CA VAL A 3 -0.36 17.49 -17.17
C VAL A 3 -0.89 16.06 -17.30
N VAL A 4 -1.61 15.60 -16.27
CA VAL A 4 -2.15 14.23 -16.20
C VAL A 4 -3.63 14.31 -15.82
N SER A 5 -4.45 13.42 -16.39
CA SER A 5 -5.85 13.23 -16.01
C SER A 5 -6.17 11.75 -15.94
N ALA A 6 -6.92 11.36 -14.92
CA ALA A 6 -7.44 10.00 -14.75
C ALA A 6 -8.86 9.82 -15.32
N SER A 7 -9.37 10.78 -16.10
CA SER A 7 -10.70 10.67 -16.72
C SER A 7 -10.73 9.61 -17.82
N ASN A 8 -11.78 8.79 -17.87
CA ASN A 8 -12.01 7.87 -18.99
C ASN A 8 -12.82 8.51 -20.14
N ASP A 9 -12.95 9.85 -20.17
CA ASP A 9 -13.55 10.60 -21.28
C ASP A 9 -12.48 10.91 -22.35
N PRO A 10 -12.61 10.37 -23.59
CA PRO A 10 -11.68 10.64 -24.68
C PRO A 10 -11.52 12.14 -25.01
N ALA A 11 -12.57 12.96 -24.82
CA ALA A 11 -12.49 14.40 -25.06
C ALA A 11 -11.56 15.08 -24.04
N VAL A 12 -11.62 14.67 -22.77
CA VAL A 12 -10.72 15.15 -21.72
C VAL A 12 -9.28 14.70 -21.98
N GLN A 13 -9.08 13.44 -22.35
CA GLN A 13 -7.75 12.91 -22.67
C GLN A 13 -7.13 13.62 -23.89
N SER A 14 -7.93 13.90 -24.93
CA SER A 14 -7.49 14.67 -26.09
C SER A 14 -7.06 16.09 -25.72
N LEU A 15 -7.81 16.77 -24.84
CA LEU A 15 -7.44 18.08 -24.30
C LEU A 15 -6.12 18.04 -23.53
N VAL A 16 -5.93 17.06 -22.64
CA VAL A 16 -4.69 16.88 -21.86
C VAL A 16 -3.51 16.63 -22.80
N ASN A 17 -3.69 15.80 -23.83
CA ASN A 17 -2.68 15.54 -24.83
C ASN A 17 -2.30 16.81 -25.60
N GLY A 18 -3.28 17.65 -25.96
CA GLY A 18 -3.07 18.95 -26.59
C GLY A 18 -2.27 19.91 -25.69
N ILE A 19 -2.61 20.01 -24.40
CA ILE A 19 -1.88 20.85 -23.43
C ILE A 19 -0.43 20.38 -23.28
N ASN A 20 -0.19 19.07 -23.16
CA ASN A 20 1.17 18.53 -23.09
C ASN A 20 1.98 18.80 -24.37
N SER A 21 1.33 18.87 -25.53
CA SER A 21 1.97 19.25 -26.79
C SER A 21 2.39 20.73 -26.77
N MET A 22 1.49 21.62 -26.33
CA MET A 22 1.78 23.04 -26.17
C MET A 22 2.91 23.30 -25.15
N LEU A 23 3.03 22.47 -24.13
CA LEU A 23 4.10 22.54 -23.13
C LEU A 23 5.43 21.91 -23.60
N GLY A 24 5.47 21.27 -24.78
CA GLY A 24 6.67 20.61 -25.31
C GLY A 24 7.06 19.36 -24.53
N ASN A 25 6.10 18.67 -23.89
CA ASN A 25 6.39 17.52 -23.03
C ASN A 25 6.67 16.24 -23.83
N TYR A 26 6.22 16.14 -25.07
CA TYR A 26 6.48 14.97 -25.92
C TYR A 26 7.93 14.94 -26.41
N GLY A 27 8.58 13.77 -26.29
CA GLY A 27 10.01 13.58 -26.55
C GLY A 27 10.93 14.08 -25.43
N SER A 28 10.39 14.76 -24.41
CA SER A 28 11.12 15.22 -23.23
C SER A 28 10.72 14.44 -21.98
N THR A 29 9.45 14.56 -21.56
CA THR A 29 8.88 13.85 -20.40
C THR A 29 8.00 12.67 -20.83
N LEU A 30 7.32 12.79 -21.98
CA LEU A 30 6.43 11.77 -22.54
C LEU A 30 7.10 11.06 -23.72
N ASP A 31 7.25 9.74 -23.60
CA ASP A 31 7.82 8.88 -24.63
C ASP A 31 6.73 7.97 -25.22
N LEU A 32 6.33 8.26 -26.46
CA LEU A 32 5.33 7.47 -27.19
C LEU A 32 5.93 6.22 -27.85
N ALA A 33 7.26 6.11 -27.95
CA ALA A 33 7.92 4.92 -28.49
C ALA A 33 7.86 3.74 -27.51
N LYS A 34 7.65 4.02 -26.22
CA LYS A 34 7.64 3.00 -25.18
C LYS A 34 6.36 3.01 -24.34
N PRO A 35 5.18 2.77 -24.94
CA PRO A 35 3.92 2.72 -24.22
C PRO A 35 3.91 1.62 -23.15
N MET A 36 3.09 1.83 -22.13
CA MET A 36 2.83 0.85 -21.07
C MET A 36 1.61 0.00 -21.45
N HIS A 37 1.71 -1.32 -21.31
CA HIS A 37 0.68 -2.29 -21.71
C HIS A 37 -0.17 -2.80 -20.52
N TYR A 38 -0.15 -2.09 -19.39
CA TYR A 38 -0.88 -2.50 -18.18
C TYR A 38 -2.41 -2.50 -18.35
N ARG A 39 -2.95 -1.70 -19.28
CA ARG A 39 -4.38 -1.52 -19.53
C ARG A 39 -4.61 -1.33 -21.04
N ASN A 40 -5.34 -2.25 -21.65
CA ASN A 40 -5.72 -2.19 -23.07
C ASN A 40 -7.12 -2.80 -23.28
N GLY A 41 -8.08 -2.39 -22.44
CA GLY A 41 -9.47 -2.85 -22.51
C GLY A 41 -10.30 -2.04 -23.49
N ASP A 42 -11.38 -2.65 -24.00
CA ASP A 42 -12.34 -2.01 -24.88
C ASP A 42 -13.76 -2.19 -24.32
N ASP A 43 -14.30 -1.10 -23.77
CA ASP A 43 -15.64 -1.07 -23.19
C ASP A 43 -16.75 -1.37 -24.20
N THR A 44 -16.59 -0.93 -25.46
CA THR A 44 -17.60 -1.14 -26.51
C THR A 44 -17.64 -2.60 -26.94
N SER A 45 -16.47 -3.22 -27.09
CA SER A 45 -16.38 -4.66 -27.39
C SER A 45 -16.93 -5.51 -26.25
N MET A 46 -16.70 -5.13 -24.98
CA MET A 46 -17.25 -5.83 -23.83
C MET A 46 -18.79 -5.70 -23.76
N ASP A 47 -19.34 -4.52 -24.01
CA ASP A 47 -20.79 -4.32 -24.06
C ASP A 47 -21.44 -5.13 -25.19
N ALA A 48 -20.81 -5.17 -26.37
CA ALA A 48 -21.27 -5.98 -27.50
C ALA A 48 -21.24 -7.47 -27.17
N LEU A 49 -20.22 -7.95 -26.44
CA LEU A 49 -20.18 -9.33 -25.96
C LEU A 49 -21.38 -9.66 -25.07
N ILE A 50 -21.68 -8.79 -24.09
CA ILE A 50 -22.81 -8.98 -23.17
C ILE A 50 -24.13 -9.04 -23.96
N ASP A 51 -24.33 -8.11 -24.90
CA ASP A 51 -25.54 -8.09 -25.74
C ASP A 51 -25.68 -9.38 -26.58
N ASN A 52 -24.58 -9.84 -27.18
CA ASN A 52 -24.57 -11.06 -27.98
C ASN A 52 -24.81 -12.32 -27.14
N VAL A 53 -24.28 -12.39 -25.92
CA VAL A 53 -24.53 -13.49 -24.97
C VAL A 53 -26.02 -13.51 -24.58
N LYS A 54 -26.59 -12.35 -24.22
CA LYS A 54 -28.03 -12.24 -23.89
C LYS A 54 -28.94 -12.62 -25.06
N ALA A 55 -28.52 -12.30 -26.29
CA ALA A 55 -29.23 -12.66 -27.50
C ALA A 55 -29.10 -14.14 -27.88
N GLY A 56 -28.21 -14.90 -27.22
CA GLY A 56 -27.92 -16.30 -27.57
C GLY A 56 -27.16 -16.44 -28.90
N SER A 57 -26.49 -15.38 -29.36
CA SER A 57 -25.76 -15.35 -30.62
C SER A 57 -24.32 -15.84 -30.50
N VAL A 58 -23.83 -16.04 -29.28
CA VAL A 58 -22.49 -16.57 -29.00
C VAL A 58 -22.56 -18.10 -28.92
N GLY A 59 -21.64 -18.81 -29.59
CA GLY A 59 -21.59 -20.28 -29.55
C GLY A 59 -20.83 -20.81 -28.33
N ALA A 60 -19.74 -20.14 -27.97
CA ALA A 60 -18.88 -20.48 -26.84
C ALA A 60 -18.19 -19.24 -26.25
N VAL A 61 -17.92 -19.23 -24.95
CA VAL A 61 -17.10 -18.20 -24.26
C VAL A 61 -16.09 -18.87 -23.34
N VAL A 62 -14.85 -18.36 -23.34
CA VAL A 62 -13.79 -18.75 -22.40
C VAL A 62 -13.42 -17.52 -21.58
N PHE A 63 -13.64 -17.58 -20.26
CA PHE A 63 -13.18 -16.57 -19.31
C PHE A 63 -11.78 -16.94 -18.81
N TYR A 64 -10.78 -16.25 -19.33
CA TYR A 64 -9.38 -16.47 -18.96
C TYR A 64 -9.00 -15.60 -17.76
N ASN A 65 -8.90 -16.22 -16.58
CA ASN A 65 -8.52 -15.58 -15.29
C ASN A 65 -9.23 -14.24 -15.02
N CYS A 66 -10.52 -14.16 -15.33
CA CYS A 66 -11.33 -12.96 -15.15
C CYS A 66 -12.69 -13.26 -14.52
N ASN A 67 -13.23 -12.27 -13.80
CA ASN A 67 -14.50 -12.38 -13.09
C ASN A 67 -15.49 -11.26 -13.52
N PRO A 68 -15.90 -11.22 -14.79
CA PRO A 68 -16.74 -10.14 -15.33
C PRO A 68 -18.16 -10.09 -14.76
N VAL A 69 -18.68 -11.17 -14.16
CA VAL A 69 -19.97 -11.14 -13.47
C VAL A 69 -19.95 -10.20 -12.27
N TYR A 70 -18.79 -10.08 -11.61
CA TYR A 70 -18.59 -9.16 -10.49
C TYR A 70 -17.93 -7.83 -10.94
N ASN A 71 -16.86 -7.89 -11.72
CA ASN A 71 -16.02 -6.71 -12.05
C ASN A 71 -16.66 -5.72 -13.05
N HIS A 72 -17.86 -5.99 -13.56
CA HIS A 72 -18.47 -5.18 -14.61
C HIS A 72 -19.84 -4.65 -14.17
N GLY A 73 -20.17 -3.39 -14.51
CA GLY A 73 -21.45 -2.77 -14.13
C GLY A 73 -22.69 -3.46 -14.71
N ARG A 74 -22.52 -4.21 -15.80
CA ARG A 74 -23.56 -5.05 -16.43
C ARG A 74 -23.40 -6.55 -16.13
N GLY A 75 -22.65 -6.90 -15.09
CA GLY A 75 -22.32 -8.29 -14.73
C GLY A 75 -23.56 -9.16 -14.47
N ALA A 76 -24.62 -8.58 -13.89
CA ALA A 76 -25.91 -9.28 -13.71
C ALA A 76 -26.56 -9.68 -15.05
N GLU A 77 -26.50 -8.81 -16.06
CA GLU A 77 -27.03 -9.12 -17.39
C GLU A 77 -26.23 -10.23 -18.08
N LEU A 78 -24.90 -10.24 -17.88
CA LEU A 78 -24.03 -11.31 -18.35
C LEU A 78 -24.46 -12.64 -17.70
N ALA A 79 -24.59 -12.66 -16.37
CA ALA A 79 -25.01 -13.85 -15.62
C ALA A 79 -26.35 -14.43 -16.11
N GLU A 80 -27.35 -13.59 -16.36
CA GLU A 80 -28.64 -14.02 -16.93
C GLU A 80 -28.48 -14.63 -18.34
N GLY A 81 -27.62 -14.02 -19.16
CA GLY A 81 -27.35 -14.45 -20.53
C GLY A 81 -26.57 -15.76 -20.64
N LEU A 82 -25.75 -16.12 -19.61
CA LEU A 82 -24.95 -17.34 -19.61
C LEU A 82 -25.80 -18.61 -19.77
N SER A 83 -27.08 -18.63 -19.40
CA SER A 83 -27.91 -19.82 -19.62
C SER A 83 -28.20 -20.14 -21.11
N LYS A 84 -27.93 -19.19 -22.02
CA LYS A 84 -28.35 -19.26 -23.44
C LYS A 84 -27.27 -19.69 -24.42
N THR A 85 -26.00 -19.75 -24.01
CA THR A 85 -24.92 -20.15 -24.93
C THR A 85 -24.49 -21.62 -24.72
N GLY A 86 -23.95 -22.25 -25.76
CA GLY A 86 -23.75 -23.70 -25.78
C GLY A 86 -22.58 -24.19 -24.92
N LEU A 87 -21.53 -23.38 -24.77
CA LEU A 87 -20.31 -23.72 -24.04
C LEU A 87 -19.78 -22.50 -23.28
N PHE A 88 -19.51 -22.68 -21.99
CA PHE A 88 -18.80 -21.70 -21.18
C PHE A 88 -17.75 -22.38 -20.35
N VAL A 89 -16.55 -21.81 -20.38
CA VAL A 89 -15.41 -22.29 -19.62
C VAL A 89 -14.84 -21.12 -18.82
N SER A 90 -14.58 -21.34 -17.53
CA SER A 90 -13.76 -20.43 -16.73
C SER A 90 -12.43 -21.10 -16.43
N THR A 91 -11.33 -20.35 -16.55
CA THR A 91 -10.00 -20.81 -16.12
C THR A 91 -9.62 -20.33 -14.73
N SER A 92 -10.53 -19.64 -14.01
CA SER A 92 -10.23 -19.10 -12.68
C SER A 92 -9.63 -20.15 -11.74
N ASP A 93 -8.62 -19.76 -10.96
CA ASP A 93 -7.96 -20.59 -9.96
C ASP A 93 -8.87 -20.90 -8.75
N ARG A 94 -10.06 -20.30 -8.70
CA ARG A 94 -11.04 -20.43 -7.63
C ARG A 94 -12.47 -20.36 -8.17
N MET A 95 -13.42 -20.80 -7.34
CA MET A 95 -14.86 -20.69 -7.62
C MET A 95 -15.36 -19.27 -7.30
N ASP A 96 -15.03 -18.31 -8.16
CA ASP A 96 -15.58 -16.95 -8.10
C ASP A 96 -17.00 -16.84 -8.66
N GLU A 97 -17.57 -15.63 -8.66
CA GLU A 97 -18.93 -15.35 -9.11
C GLU A 97 -19.16 -15.76 -10.57
N THR A 98 -18.14 -15.63 -11.44
CA THR A 98 -18.24 -16.06 -12.83
C THR A 98 -18.04 -17.56 -12.95
N ALA A 99 -17.00 -18.11 -12.32
CA ALA A 99 -16.69 -19.54 -12.34
C ALA A 99 -17.82 -20.41 -11.75
N SER A 100 -18.61 -19.86 -10.83
CA SER A 100 -19.78 -20.54 -10.25
C SER A 100 -20.97 -20.66 -11.20
N LEU A 101 -20.97 -19.94 -12.33
CA LEU A 101 -22.08 -19.90 -13.29
C LEU A 101 -21.77 -20.60 -14.62
N VAL A 102 -20.51 -20.97 -14.88
CA VAL A 102 -20.12 -21.63 -16.13
C VAL A 102 -20.37 -23.15 -16.11
N GLY A 103 -20.48 -23.76 -17.29
CA GLY A 103 -20.66 -25.21 -17.41
C GLY A 103 -19.39 -26.03 -17.12
N TYR A 104 -18.21 -25.44 -17.35
CA TYR A 104 -16.92 -26.09 -17.11
C TYR A 104 -15.95 -25.14 -16.42
N VAL A 105 -15.27 -25.64 -15.39
CA VAL A 105 -14.17 -24.93 -14.73
C VAL A 105 -12.88 -25.70 -15.02
N ALA A 106 -11.93 -25.04 -15.68
CA ALA A 106 -10.62 -25.56 -16.04
C ALA A 106 -9.56 -24.76 -15.26
N PRO A 107 -9.39 -25.04 -13.96
CA PRO A 107 -8.63 -24.16 -13.06
C PRO A 107 -7.17 -24.03 -13.50
N ASP A 108 -6.75 -22.77 -13.65
CA ASP A 108 -5.37 -22.40 -13.95
C ASP A 108 -4.46 -22.58 -12.73
N HIS A 109 -3.15 -22.57 -12.99
CA HIS A 109 -2.11 -22.48 -11.97
C HIS A 109 -2.09 -21.08 -11.33
N HIS A 110 -1.66 -21.00 -10.07
CA HIS A 110 -1.22 -19.72 -9.54
C HIS A 110 0.07 -19.29 -10.26
N TYR A 111 0.35 -17.98 -10.37
CA TYR A 111 1.51 -17.50 -11.15
C TYR A 111 2.88 -18.01 -10.64
N LEU A 112 2.95 -18.45 -9.38
CA LEU A 112 4.14 -19.07 -8.78
C LEU A 112 4.33 -20.56 -9.17
N GLU A 113 3.34 -21.15 -9.84
CA GLU A 113 3.31 -22.54 -10.30
C GLU A 113 3.37 -22.64 -11.84
N SER A 114 3.44 -21.51 -12.55
CA SER A 114 3.40 -21.46 -14.01
C SER A 114 4.63 -20.81 -14.63
N TRP A 115 4.95 -21.29 -15.84
CA TRP A 115 5.84 -20.57 -16.75
C TRP A 115 5.03 -19.51 -17.47
N ASN A 116 5.56 -18.31 -17.67
CA ASN A 116 4.88 -17.29 -18.46
C ASN A 116 5.87 -16.24 -18.99
N ASP A 117 5.39 -15.36 -19.86
CA ASP A 117 6.06 -14.12 -20.19
C ASP A 117 5.08 -12.94 -20.19
N ALA A 118 5.62 -11.73 -20.10
CA ALA A 118 4.84 -10.50 -20.20
C ALA A 118 5.69 -9.40 -20.82
N GLU A 119 5.04 -8.51 -21.56
CA GLU A 119 5.62 -7.26 -22.06
C GLU A 119 4.93 -6.07 -21.37
N PRO A 120 5.24 -5.76 -20.10
CA PRO A 120 4.58 -4.67 -19.36
C PRO A 120 4.77 -3.29 -20.01
N ARG A 121 5.90 -3.08 -20.68
CA ARG A 121 6.24 -1.88 -21.43
C ARG A 121 6.83 -2.32 -22.76
N GLN A 122 6.54 -1.59 -23.83
CA GLN A 122 7.10 -1.90 -25.14
C GLN A 122 8.62 -2.15 -25.08
N GLY A 123 9.05 -3.29 -25.61
CA GLY A 123 10.44 -3.75 -25.61
C GLY A 123 10.99 -4.23 -24.26
N HIS A 124 10.19 -4.24 -23.19
CA HIS A 124 10.60 -4.75 -21.87
C HIS A 124 9.83 -6.02 -21.59
N TYR A 125 10.51 -7.15 -21.67
CA TYR A 125 9.96 -8.47 -21.43
C TYR A 125 10.36 -8.97 -20.05
N SER A 126 9.47 -9.70 -19.39
CA SER A 126 9.76 -10.43 -18.15
C SER A 126 9.34 -11.88 -18.26
N LEU A 127 10.10 -12.79 -17.66
CA LEU A 127 9.79 -14.22 -17.62
C LEU A 127 9.23 -14.60 -16.23
N GLY A 128 8.01 -15.14 -16.22
CA GLY A 128 7.42 -15.79 -15.05
C GLY A 128 7.99 -17.19 -14.87
N GLN A 129 8.56 -17.46 -13.70
CA GLN A 129 9.19 -18.73 -13.37
C GLN A 129 8.43 -19.42 -12.23
N PRO A 130 8.08 -20.71 -12.37
CA PRO A 130 7.48 -21.45 -11.28
C PRO A 130 8.52 -21.64 -10.16
N THR A 131 8.14 -21.28 -8.94
CA THR A 131 8.97 -21.47 -7.72
C THR A 131 8.53 -22.67 -6.90
N ILE A 132 7.38 -23.26 -7.23
CA ILE A 132 6.85 -24.48 -6.65
C ILE A 132 6.14 -25.30 -7.72
N SER A 133 6.14 -26.62 -7.59
CA SER A 133 5.30 -27.49 -8.41
C SER A 133 3.81 -27.26 -8.11
N PRO A 134 2.90 -27.45 -9.07
CA PRO A 134 1.46 -27.32 -8.83
C PRO A 134 1.00 -28.08 -7.59
N ILE A 135 0.42 -27.37 -6.63
CA ILE A 135 -0.07 -27.95 -5.37
C ILE A 135 -1.31 -28.81 -5.62
N PHE A 136 -2.17 -28.34 -6.52
CA PHE A 136 -3.40 -29.01 -6.92
C PHE A 136 -3.28 -29.60 -8.32
N ASN A 137 -4.20 -30.49 -8.66
CA ASN A 137 -4.32 -31.05 -10.01
C ASN A 137 -5.01 -30.04 -10.95
N THR A 138 -4.30 -28.95 -11.24
CA THR A 138 -4.69 -27.87 -12.15
C THR A 138 -3.93 -28.01 -13.47
N ARG A 139 -4.33 -27.23 -14.49
CA ARG A 139 -3.61 -27.16 -15.77
C ARG A 139 -3.48 -25.72 -16.16
N GLN A 140 -2.28 -25.31 -16.56
CA GLN A 140 -2.05 -23.95 -16.99
C GLN A 140 -3.04 -23.52 -18.10
N GLY A 141 -3.59 -22.32 -18.04
CA GLY A 141 -4.63 -21.87 -18.97
C GLY A 141 -4.13 -21.84 -20.42
N GLN A 142 -2.89 -21.41 -20.66
CA GLN A 142 -2.27 -21.47 -21.99
C GLN A 142 -2.10 -22.92 -22.49
N GLU A 143 -1.77 -23.86 -21.61
CA GLU A 143 -1.69 -25.29 -21.96
C GLU A 143 -3.07 -25.88 -22.27
N SER A 144 -4.11 -25.42 -21.57
CA SER A 144 -5.50 -25.76 -21.90
C SER A 144 -5.86 -25.27 -23.30
N LEU A 145 -5.49 -24.04 -23.66
CA LEU A 145 -5.70 -23.48 -25.00
C LEU A 145 -4.95 -24.26 -26.09
N LEU A 146 -3.68 -24.63 -25.85
CA LEU A 146 -2.90 -25.48 -26.77
C LEU A 146 -3.60 -26.82 -26.98
N SER A 147 -4.01 -27.48 -25.89
CA SER A 147 -4.69 -28.78 -25.95
C SER A 147 -6.02 -28.72 -26.71
N TRP A 148 -6.84 -27.69 -26.48
CA TRP A 148 -8.11 -27.49 -27.20
C TRP A 148 -7.90 -27.14 -28.68
N ALA A 149 -6.78 -26.51 -29.03
CA ALA A 149 -6.36 -26.28 -30.40
C ALA A 149 -5.77 -27.53 -31.09
N GLY A 150 -5.63 -28.65 -30.38
CA GLY A 150 -5.02 -29.88 -30.90
C GLY A 150 -3.49 -29.89 -30.89
N ASN A 151 -2.86 -28.96 -30.16
CA ASN A 151 -1.42 -28.92 -29.96
C ASN A 151 -1.05 -29.60 -28.63
N SER A 152 -0.24 -30.65 -28.69
CA SER A 152 0.22 -31.41 -27.51
C SER A 152 1.59 -30.98 -27.00
N THR A 153 2.12 -29.85 -27.44
CA THR A 153 3.40 -29.30 -26.96
C THR A 153 3.22 -28.76 -25.55
N GLU A 154 4.13 -29.10 -24.63
CA GLU A 154 4.15 -28.52 -23.29
C GLU A 154 4.35 -26.99 -23.39
N TYR A 155 3.65 -26.23 -22.53
CA TYR A 155 3.69 -24.76 -22.66
C TYR A 155 5.09 -24.18 -22.46
N PHE A 156 5.93 -24.77 -21.61
CA PHE A 156 7.33 -24.37 -21.45
C PHE A 156 8.12 -24.47 -22.76
N ASP A 157 7.97 -25.59 -23.48
CA ASP A 157 8.65 -25.79 -24.76
C ASP A 157 8.10 -24.84 -25.83
N TYR A 158 6.79 -24.60 -25.83
CA TYR A 158 6.17 -23.61 -26.70
C TYR A 158 6.71 -22.19 -26.46
N LEU A 159 6.80 -21.78 -25.19
CA LEU A 159 7.36 -20.49 -24.78
C LEU A 159 8.83 -20.37 -25.18
N LYS A 160 9.63 -21.41 -24.89
CA LYS A 160 11.06 -21.45 -25.22
C LYS A 160 11.27 -21.35 -26.74
N GLU A 161 10.45 -22.03 -27.54
CA GLU A 161 10.52 -21.96 -29.00
C GLU A 161 10.03 -20.61 -29.54
N TYR A 162 9.01 -20.00 -28.92
CA TYR A 162 8.61 -18.63 -29.25
C TYR A 162 9.74 -17.64 -29.00
N TRP A 163 10.42 -17.73 -27.86
CA TRP A 163 11.58 -16.88 -27.54
C TRP A 163 12.76 -17.13 -28.47
N ARG A 164 13.00 -18.39 -28.88
CA ARG A 164 14.02 -18.72 -29.88
C ARG A 164 13.76 -18.02 -31.21
N ASN A 165 12.53 -18.05 -31.69
CA ASN A 165 12.18 -17.59 -33.03
C ASN A 165 11.94 -16.07 -33.10
N ASN A 166 11.51 -15.43 -32.01
CA ASN A 166 11.08 -14.03 -32.02
C ASN A 166 11.98 -13.10 -31.18
N MET A 167 12.60 -13.59 -30.11
CA MET A 167 13.38 -12.75 -29.19
C MET A 167 14.87 -12.91 -29.42
N TYR A 168 15.34 -14.15 -29.54
CA TYR A 168 16.75 -14.46 -29.75
C TYR A 168 17.26 -14.07 -31.14
N MET A 169 16.45 -14.23 -32.19
CA MET A 169 16.83 -13.88 -33.57
C MET A 169 17.19 -12.41 -33.74
N GLU A 170 16.71 -11.55 -32.85
CA GLU A 170 16.99 -10.12 -32.81
C GLU A 170 17.98 -9.73 -31.69
N SER A 171 18.57 -10.72 -31.01
CA SER A 171 19.56 -10.49 -29.96
C SER A 171 20.99 -10.63 -30.49
N GLU A 172 21.95 -9.97 -29.83
CA GLU A 172 23.39 -10.12 -30.14
C GLU A 172 24.04 -11.32 -29.42
N ALA A 173 23.26 -12.17 -28.76
CA ALA A 173 23.79 -13.26 -27.95
C ALA A 173 24.43 -14.37 -28.81
N LEU A 174 25.60 -14.86 -28.37
CA LEU A 174 26.40 -15.88 -29.07
C LEU A 174 25.75 -17.27 -29.18
N GLY A 175 24.57 -17.47 -28.57
CA GLY A 175 23.80 -18.71 -28.67
C GLY A 175 22.49 -18.65 -27.88
N PHE A 176 21.45 -19.33 -28.39
CA PHE A 176 20.12 -19.31 -27.79
C PHE A 176 20.10 -19.79 -26.34
N GLN A 177 20.82 -20.87 -26.01
CA GLN A 177 20.80 -21.42 -24.66
C GLN A 177 21.38 -20.42 -23.63
N TYR A 178 22.48 -19.75 -23.97
CA TYR A 178 23.04 -18.69 -23.12
C TYR A 178 22.08 -17.50 -22.96
N PHE A 179 21.46 -17.06 -24.06
CA PHE A 179 20.44 -16.01 -24.05
C PHE A 179 19.29 -16.36 -23.10
N TRP A 180 18.70 -17.55 -23.28
CA TRP A 180 17.59 -18.04 -22.48
C TRP A 180 17.94 -18.13 -20.99
N ASP A 181 19.08 -18.74 -20.66
CA ASP A 181 19.50 -18.89 -19.26
C ASP A 181 19.80 -17.54 -18.61
N LYS A 182 20.38 -16.60 -19.35
CA LYS A 182 20.64 -15.23 -18.88
C LYS A 182 19.34 -14.46 -18.65
N SER A 183 18.38 -14.53 -19.58
CA SER A 183 17.06 -13.91 -19.43
C SER A 183 16.28 -14.49 -18.25
N LEU A 184 16.37 -15.80 -18.01
CA LEU A 184 15.79 -16.43 -16.82
C LEU A 184 16.48 -15.98 -15.54
N GLN A 185 17.82 -15.92 -15.53
CA GLN A 185 18.58 -15.49 -14.36
C GLN A 185 18.27 -14.05 -13.96
N ASP A 186 18.21 -13.14 -14.95
CA ASP A 186 17.92 -11.72 -14.70
C ASP A 186 16.42 -11.46 -14.50
N GLY A 187 15.57 -12.38 -14.96
CA GLY A 187 14.10 -12.29 -14.93
C GLY A 187 13.50 -11.34 -15.98
N VAL A 188 14.34 -10.54 -16.64
CA VAL A 188 13.95 -9.53 -17.63
C VAL A 188 14.83 -9.59 -18.88
N TYR A 189 14.25 -9.19 -20.01
CA TYR A 189 14.96 -8.96 -21.26
C TYR A 189 14.49 -7.64 -21.87
N VAL A 190 15.43 -6.72 -22.13
CA VAL A 190 15.14 -5.43 -22.76
C VAL A 190 15.59 -5.50 -24.21
N LYS A 191 14.60 -5.46 -25.11
CA LYS A 191 14.78 -5.35 -26.55
C LYS A 191 14.91 -3.88 -26.93
N GLU A 192 15.89 -3.56 -27.78
CA GLU A 192 15.96 -2.22 -28.37
C GLU A 192 14.76 -2.00 -29.28
N THR A 193 14.01 -0.93 -29.02
CA THR A 193 12.87 -0.50 -29.83
C THR A 193 13.31 0.65 -30.72
N GLU A 194 13.00 0.61 -32.01
CA GLU A 194 13.24 1.75 -32.91
C GLU A 194 12.52 3.00 -32.38
N ALA A 195 13.19 4.15 -32.52
CA ALA A 195 12.55 5.42 -32.23
C ALA A 195 11.41 5.64 -33.23
N ILE A 196 10.23 6.00 -32.73
CA ILE A 196 9.12 6.39 -33.61
C ILE A 196 9.51 7.74 -34.24
N ASP A 197 9.87 7.72 -35.52
CA ASP A 197 10.24 8.91 -36.33
C ASP A 197 9.00 9.68 -36.85
N GLN A 198 7.81 9.38 -36.32
CA GLN A 198 6.54 10.01 -36.70
C GLN A 198 6.31 11.30 -35.89
N PRO A 199 5.73 12.34 -36.51
CA PRO A 199 5.49 13.61 -35.82
C PRO A 199 4.52 13.41 -34.64
N LEU A 200 4.98 13.90 -33.50
CA LEU A 200 4.24 14.05 -32.24
C LEU A 200 2.97 14.88 -32.48
N ILE A 201 1.81 14.22 -32.54
CA ILE A 201 0.47 14.83 -32.64
C ILE A 201 0.40 15.99 -33.66
N SER A 202 0.33 15.68 -34.96
CA SER A 202 0.24 16.75 -35.98
C SER A 202 -0.90 16.61 -36.98
N ALA A 203 -2.06 16.01 -36.63
CA ALA A 203 -3.20 16.01 -37.57
C ALA A 203 -4.63 16.06 -36.98
N GLU A 204 -4.88 15.67 -35.72
CA GLU A 204 -6.28 15.48 -35.23
C GLU A 204 -6.61 16.15 -33.89
N TYR A 205 -5.76 17.03 -33.35
CA TYR A 205 -6.17 17.81 -32.19
C TYR A 205 -7.13 18.92 -32.60
N ASP A 206 -8.43 18.66 -32.45
CA ASP A 206 -9.49 19.66 -32.55
C ASP A 206 -9.89 20.12 -31.12
N PRO A 207 -9.33 21.25 -30.65
CA PRO A 207 -9.67 21.80 -29.34
C PRO A 207 -11.14 22.22 -29.25
N GLU A 208 -11.76 22.66 -30.35
CA GLU A 208 -13.14 23.16 -30.35
C GLU A 208 -14.12 22.00 -30.18
N SER A 209 -13.90 20.88 -30.88
CA SER A 209 -14.68 19.65 -30.72
C SER A 209 -14.54 19.07 -29.31
N SER A 210 -13.30 18.97 -28.81
CA SER A 210 -13.04 18.45 -27.46
C SER A 210 -13.71 19.32 -26.39
N ALA A 211 -13.56 20.65 -26.48
CA ALA A 211 -14.17 21.59 -25.54
C ALA A 211 -15.71 21.55 -25.61
N SER A 212 -16.27 21.42 -26.80
CA SER A 212 -17.73 21.32 -26.99
C SER A 212 -18.29 20.03 -26.41
N SER A 213 -17.60 18.90 -26.60
CA SER A 213 -17.98 17.60 -26.01
C SER A 213 -17.91 17.66 -24.48
N ILE A 214 -16.82 18.20 -23.92
CA ILE A 214 -16.69 18.40 -22.47
C ILE A 214 -17.82 19.29 -21.94
N ALA A 215 -18.10 20.43 -22.58
CA ALA A 215 -19.18 21.32 -22.16
C ALA A 215 -20.57 20.66 -22.20
N ALA A 216 -20.79 19.72 -23.13
CA ALA A 216 -22.02 18.94 -23.21
C ALA A 216 -22.09 17.83 -22.14
N ASN A 217 -20.96 17.18 -21.82
CA ASN A 217 -20.88 16.11 -20.84
C ASN A 217 -20.96 16.63 -19.39
N TYR A 218 -20.39 17.81 -19.13
CA TYR A 218 -20.19 18.37 -17.79
C TYR A 218 -21.00 19.65 -17.58
N GLY A 219 -22.26 19.49 -17.18
CA GLY A 219 -23.14 20.60 -16.78
C GLY A 219 -23.06 20.92 -15.29
N LYS A 220 -23.46 22.13 -14.88
CA LYS A 220 -23.65 22.45 -13.45
C LYS A 220 -24.87 21.71 -12.89
N GLY A 221 -24.62 20.61 -12.20
CA GLY A 221 -25.64 19.90 -11.40
C GLY A 221 -25.91 20.60 -10.07
N SER A 222 -27.09 20.35 -9.49
CA SER A 222 -27.48 20.85 -8.15
C SER A 222 -27.72 19.72 -7.14
N GLY A 223 -27.17 18.53 -7.40
CA GLY A 223 -27.34 17.32 -6.59
C GLY A 223 -26.01 16.80 -6.05
N ILE A 224 -26.09 15.68 -5.32
CA ILE A 224 -24.89 14.96 -4.87
C ILE A 224 -24.26 14.25 -6.07
N GLU A 225 -22.94 14.32 -6.18
CA GLU A 225 -22.15 13.54 -7.14
C GLU A 225 -21.40 12.43 -6.40
N MET A 226 -21.20 11.29 -7.06
CA MET A 226 -20.48 10.15 -6.49
C MET A 226 -19.26 9.79 -7.35
N MET A 227 -18.12 9.54 -6.71
CA MET A 227 -16.93 9.00 -7.34
C MET A 227 -16.69 7.57 -6.88
N LEU A 228 -16.67 6.64 -7.82
CA LEU A 228 -16.19 5.28 -7.58
C LEU A 228 -14.66 5.26 -7.64
N TYR A 229 -14.02 4.62 -6.67
CA TYR A 229 -12.56 4.56 -6.59
C TYR A 229 -12.07 3.19 -6.15
N GLN A 230 -10.76 2.95 -6.26
CA GLN A 230 -10.12 1.74 -5.75
C GLN A 230 -9.29 2.10 -4.52
N LYS A 231 -9.40 1.30 -3.45
CA LYS A 231 -8.48 1.41 -2.31
C LYS A 231 -7.14 0.81 -2.66
N VAL A 232 -6.07 1.35 -2.07
CA VAL A 232 -4.69 0.87 -2.29
C VAL A 232 -4.54 -0.62 -1.96
N ALA A 233 -5.15 -1.09 -0.86
CA ALA A 233 -4.99 -2.47 -0.42
C ALA A 233 -5.85 -3.47 -1.22
N ILE A 234 -7.13 -3.17 -1.48
CA ILE A 234 -8.09 -4.12 -2.07
C ILE A 234 -8.20 -4.01 -3.59
N GLY A 235 -7.87 -2.85 -4.17
CA GLY A 235 -7.93 -2.64 -5.61
C GLY A 235 -9.34 -2.82 -6.17
N ASP A 236 -9.46 -3.71 -7.16
CA ASP A 236 -10.71 -4.10 -7.81
C ASP A 236 -11.43 -5.29 -7.14
N GLY A 237 -10.89 -5.83 -6.04
CA GLY A 237 -11.46 -6.99 -5.33
C GLY A 237 -10.99 -8.36 -5.84
N SER A 238 -10.10 -8.42 -6.83
CA SER A 238 -9.46 -9.66 -7.28
C SER A 238 -8.74 -10.39 -6.13
N GLN A 239 -8.08 -9.64 -5.25
CA GLN A 239 -7.43 -10.16 -4.04
C GLN A 239 -8.22 -9.93 -2.74
N ALA A 240 -9.53 -9.69 -2.82
CA ALA A 240 -10.35 -9.41 -1.63
C ALA A 240 -10.24 -10.51 -0.56
N ASN A 241 -10.08 -11.77 -0.96
CA ASN A 241 -9.95 -12.92 -0.05
C ASN A 241 -8.55 -13.03 0.61
N ASN A 242 -7.65 -12.07 0.39
CA ASN A 242 -6.37 -11.99 1.09
C ASN A 242 -6.56 -11.27 2.43
N PRO A 243 -6.40 -11.98 3.57
CA PRO A 243 -6.70 -11.39 4.88
C PRO A 243 -5.68 -10.32 5.32
N TRP A 244 -4.46 -10.32 4.78
CA TRP A 244 -3.50 -9.25 5.02
C TRP A 244 -4.00 -7.93 4.44
N LEU A 245 -4.58 -7.96 3.24
CA LEU A 245 -5.08 -6.75 2.57
C LEU A 245 -6.37 -6.23 3.21
N GLN A 246 -7.22 -7.11 3.74
CA GLN A 246 -8.43 -6.71 4.47
C GLN A 246 -8.11 -6.01 5.80
N GLU A 247 -7.07 -6.46 6.49
CA GLU A 247 -6.64 -5.87 7.77
C GLU A 247 -5.66 -4.70 7.60
N THR A 248 -5.07 -4.54 6.42
CA THR A 248 -4.23 -3.38 6.10
C THR A 248 -5.06 -2.09 6.16
N PRO A 249 -4.70 -1.12 7.01
CA PRO A 249 -5.48 0.12 7.13
C PRO A 249 -5.42 0.93 5.83
N ASP A 250 -6.58 1.42 5.40
CA ASP A 250 -6.70 2.38 4.31
C ASP A 250 -5.81 3.61 4.57
N THR A 251 -5.09 4.06 3.54
CA THR A 251 -4.06 5.11 3.66
C THR A 251 -4.62 6.40 4.27
N ILE A 252 -5.85 6.76 3.90
CA ILE A 252 -6.50 7.99 4.33
C ILE A 252 -7.35 7.72 5.57
N THR A 253 -8.42 6.93 5.44
CA THR A 253 -9.44 6.76 6.48
C THR A 253 -8.99 5.87 7.64
N LYS A 254 -7.91 5.09 7.48
CA LYS A 254 -7.40 4.11 8.45
C LYS A 254 -8.38 3.00 8.79
N SER A 255 -9.39 2.82 7.94
CA SER A 255 -10.38 1.75 8.01
C SER A 255 -9.80 0.41 7.56
N THR A 256 -10.39 -0.67 8.05
CA THR A 256 -10.07 -2.07 7.76
C THR A 256 -11.38 -2.84 7.67
N TRP A 257 -11.40 -3.98 6.97
CA TRP A 257 -12.53 -4.93 6.94
C TRP A 257 -13.90 -4.36 6.53
N ASP A 258 -13.98 -3.16 5.96
CA ASP A 258 -15.23 -2.48 5.67
C ASP A 258 -15.17 -1.64 4.38
N ASN A 259 -16.34 -1.55 3.73
CA ASN A 259 -16.63 -0.55 2.69
C ASN A 259 -17.55 0.53 3.27
N TYR A 260 -17.41 1.76 2.80
CA TYR A 260 -18.12 2.93 3.31
C TYR A 260 -18.22 4.00 2.22
N ILE A 261 -19.12 4.96 2.41
CA ILE A 261 -19.06 6.21 1.65
C ILE A 261 -18.27 7.27 2.40
N THR A 262 -17.52 8.10 1.68
CA THR A 262 -16.91 9.32 2.24
C THR A 262 -17.81 10.52 2.00
N VAL A 263 -17.91 11.42 2.98
CA VAL A 263 -18.63 12.70 2.87
C VAL A 263 -17.79 13.84 3.43
N SER A 264 -17.99 15.06 2.93
CA SER A 264 -17.34 16.23 3.49
C SER A 264 -17.86 16.55 4.91
N GLN A 265 -17.05 17.26 5.71
CA GLN A 265 -17.48 17.73 7.03
C GLN A 265 -18.72 18.64 6.96
N ALA A 266 -18.80 19.48 5.92
CA ALA A 266 -19.91 20.39 5.71
C ALA A 266 -21.21 19.63 5.38
N ASP A 267 -21.14 18.66 4.49
CA ASP A 267 -22.31 17.85 4.09
C ASP A 267 -22.77 16.94 5.24
N ALA A 268 -21.83 16.40 6.02
CA ALA A 268 -22.13 15.62 7.21
C ALA A 268 -22.89 16.45 8.25
N THR A 269 -22.42 17.68 8.51
CA THR A 269 -23.09 18.62 9.44
C THR A 269 -24.48 18.99 8.94
N ALA A 270 -24.63 19.30 7.66
CA ALA A 270 -25.92 19.63 7.06
C ALA A 270 -26.92 18.46 7.09
N SER A 271 -26.43 17.23 6.98
CA SER A 271 -27.25 16.01 6.94
C SER A 271 -27.44 15.35 8.32
N GLY A 272 -26.85 15.90 9.38
CA GLY A 272 -26.93 15.33 10.74
C GLY A 272 -26.17 14.00 10.91
N ILE A 273 -25.13 13.77 10.11
CA ILE A 273 -24.25 12.60 10.22
C ILE A 273 -23.23 12.85 11.33
N VAL A 274 -23.09 11.90 12.25
CA VAL A 274 -22.23 12.05 13.44
C VAL A 274 -21.28 10.88 13.53
N ASN A 275 -19.99 11.19 13.72
CA ASN A 275 -18.95 10.21 14.02
C ASN A 275 -18.44 10.39 15.44
N PHE A 276 -18.38 9.30 16.21
CA PHE A 276 -17.78 9.29 17.54
C PHE A 276 -17.12 7.95 17.84
N GLU A 277 -15.82 7.95 18.14
CA GLU A 277 -15.04 6.75 18.49
C GLU A 277 -15.18 5.58 17.49
N GLY A 278 -15.27 5.90 16.19
CA GLY A 278 -15.44 4.92 15.10
C GLY A 278 -16.88 4.46 14.88
N LYS A 279 -17.84 4.91 15.69
CA LYS A 279 -19.28 4.77 15.41
C LYS A 279 -19.74 5.88 14.50
N THR A 280 -20.52 5.53 13.48
CA THR A 280 -21.04 6.41 12.44
C THR A 280 -22.51 6.10 12.15
N SER A 281 -23.19 7.02 11.45
CA SER A 281 -24.52 6.80 10.87
C SER A 281 -24.47 5.82 9.69
N MET A 282 -25.53 5.03 9.55
CA MET A 282 -25.84 4.32 8.31
C MET A 282 -26.70 5.20 7.39
N VAL A 283 -26.55 5.02 6.08
CA VAL A 283 -27.40 5.69 5.09
C VAL A 283 -27.95 4.70 4.07
N ASN A 284 -29.13 4.98 3.54
CA ASN A 284 -29.59 4.41 2.28
C ASN A 284 -29.01 5.29 1.15
N LEU A 285 -28.06 4.73 0.40
CA LEU A 285 -27.53 5.31 -0.84
C LEU A 285 -28.40 4.83 -2.00
N THR A 286 -29.06 5.75 -2.71
CA THR A 286 -29.81 5.43 -3.92
C THR A 286 -29.10 6.02 -5.13
N VAL A 287 -28.78 5.18 -6.12
CA VAL A 287 -28.13 5.55 -7.37
C VAL A 287 -28.87 4.90 -8.52
N GLY A 288 -29.39 5.70 -9.46
CA GLY A 288 -30.08 5.18 -10.64
C GLY A 288 -31.29 4.28 -10.35
N GLY A 289 -31.92 4.46 -9.17
CA GLY A 289 -33.06 3.65 -8.71
C GLY A 289 -32.69 2.41 -7.88
N THR A 290 -31.39 2.09 -7.75
CA THR A 290 -30.90 1.01 -6.89
C THR A 290 -30.50 1.57 -5.53
N THR A 291 -31.02 0.99 -4.45
CA THR A 291 -30.74 1.41 -3.08
C THR A 291 -29.87 0.39 -2.34
N VAL A 292 -28.79 0.84 -1.72
CA VAL A 292 -27.91 0.03 -0.86
C VAL A 292 -27.70 0.71 0.49
N LYS A 293 -27.55 -0.08 1.55
CA LYS A 293 -27.33 0.43 2.90
C LYS A 293 -25.83 0.44 3.21
N VAL A 294 -25.25 1.59 3.55
CA VAL A 294 -23.79 1.78 3.68
C VAL A 294 -23.42 2.66 4.88
N PRO A 295 -22.32 2.37 5.62
CA PRO A 295 -21.81 3.27 6.66
C PRO A 295 -21.10 4.48 6.05
N VAL A 296 -21.02 5.57 6.83
CA VAL A 296 -20.42 6.83 6.38
C VAL A 296 -19.10 7.13 7.11
N ILE A 297 -18.09 7.61 6.40
CA ILE A 297 -16.91 8.23 7.00
C ILE A 297 -16.88 9.70 6.63
N ILE A 298 -16.85 10.56 7.64
CA ILE A 298 -16.60 11.99 7.44
C ILE A 298 -15.11 12.13 7.10
N GLN A 299 -14.84 12.73 5.95
CA GLN A 299 -13.51 12.77 5.37
C GLN A 299 -13.10 14.23 5.12
N PRO A 300 -12.20 14.79 5.95
CA PRO A 300 -11.62 16.11 5.71
C PRO A 300 -10.94 16.19 4.34
N GLY A 301 -11.07 17.32 3.64
CA GLY A 301 -10.59 17.51 2.27
C GLY A 301 -11.48 16.91 1.17
N GLN A 302 -12.58 16.23 1.51
CA GLN A 302 -13.59 15.82 0.51
C GLN A 302 -14.34 17.06 -0.01
N ALA A 303 -14.46 17.18 -1.34
CA ALA A 303 -15.19 18.29 -1.96
C ALA A 303 -16.69 18.28 -1.56
N LYS A 304 -17.24 19.46 -1.29
CA LYS A 304 -18.66 19.64 -0.95
C LYS A 304 -19.59 19.13 -2.06
N GLY A 305 -20.68 18.47 -1.67
CA GLY A 305 -21.63 17.88 -2.61
C GLY A 305 -21.14 16.60 -3.29
N THR A 306 -20.00 16.05 -2.87
CA THR A 306 -19.44 14.82 -3.45
C THR A 306 -19.32 13.71 -2.41
N ILE A 307 -19.51 12.47 -2.85
CA ILE A 307 -19.25 11.26 -2.06
C ILE A 307 -18.29 10.32 -2.78
N GLY A 308 -17.48 9.58 -2.04
CA GLY A 308 -16.64 8.51 -2.59
C GLY A 308 -17.15 7.14 -2.15
N LEU A 309 -17.17 6.15 -3.05
CA LEU A 309 -17.44 4.75 -2.71
C LEU A 309 -16.39 3.83 -3.35
N ALA A 310 -15.79 2.92 -2.57
CA ALA A 310 -14.75 2.05 -3.08
C ALA A 310 -15.32 0.81 -3.81
N LEU A 311 -14.66 0.40 -4.88
CA LEU A 311 -14.81 -0.90 -5.55
C LEU A 311 -14.09 -2.01 -4.76
N GLY A 312 -14.33 -3.27 -5.14
CA GLY A 312 -13.59 -4.43 -4.65
C GLY A 312 -14.13 -5.10 -3.39
N TYR A 313 -15.32 -4.70 -2.95
CA TYR A 313 -16.05 -5.28 -1.82
C TYR A 313 -17.41 -5.87 -2.26
N GLY A 314 -18.13 -6.50 -1.33
CA GLY A 314 -19.46 -7.07 -1.57
C GLY A 314 -19.46 -8.32 -2.44
N ARG A 315 -18.32 -9.00 -2.54
CA ARG A 315 -18.20 -10.27 -3.26
C ARG A 315 -19.01 -11.37 -2.57
N THR A 316 -19.69 -12.20 -3.35
CA THR A 316 -20.53 -13.30 -2.85
C THR A 316 -19.84 -14.66 -2.96
N SER A 317 -18.74 -14.73 -3.71
CA SER A 317 -17.93 -15.94 -3.89
C SER A 317 -16.44 -15.57 -3.94
N ALA A 318 -15.99 -14.72 -3.02
CA ALA A 318 -14.56 -14.44 -2.84
C ALA A 318 -13.86 -15.54 -2.04
N GLY A 319 -14.57 -16.13 -1.08
CA GLY A 319 -14.08 -17.08 -0.11
C GLY A 319 -14.22 -16.58 1.32
N LYS A 320 -13.74 -17.41 2.25
CA LYS A 320 -13.95 -17.30 3.70
C LYS A 320 -13.63 -15.93 4.33
N VAL A 321 -12.73 -15.16 3.74
CA VAL A 321 -12.27 -13.88 4.29
C VAL A 321 -13.17 -12.73 3.86
N ALA A 322 -13.70 -12.76 2.63
CA ALA A 322 -14.30 -11.58 1.99
C ALA A 322 -15.73 -11.77 1.50
N ASP A 323 -16.32 -12.96 1.67
CA ASP A 323 -17.73 -13.18 1.36
C ASP A 323 -18.62 -12.23 2.16
N ASN A 324 -19.36 -11.39 1.44
CA ASN A 324 -20.29 -10.38 1.95
C ASN A 324 -19.64 -9.31 2.83
N VAL A 325 -18.33 -9.08 2.68
CA VAL A 325 -17.65 -7.96 3.34
C VAL A 325 -17.85 -6.69 2.54
N GLY A 326 -18.51 -5.69 3.13
CA GLY A 326 -18.83 -4.42 2.47
C GLY A 326 -19.94 -4.56 1.43
N ILE A 327 -19.89 -3.71 0.40
CA ILE A 327 -20.94 -3.58 -0.62
C ILE A 327 -20.30 -3.56 -2.00
N ASP A 328 -20.96 -4.19 -2.96
CA ASP A 328 -20.57 -4.17 -4.36
C ASP A 328 -21.00 -2.85 -5.01
N ALA A 329 -20.00 -2.10 -5.48
CA ALA A 329 -20.18 -0.81 -6.12
C ALA A 329 -20.06 -0.88 -7.65
N ASN A 330 -19.70 -2.04 -8.23
CA ASN A 330 -19.63 -2.23 -9.68
C ASN A 330 -20.94 -1.90 -10.40
N PRO A 331 -22.14 -2.24 -9.88
CA PRO A 331 -23.41 -1.91 -10.53
C PRO A 331 -23.67 -0.41 -10.71
N PHE A 332 -22.92 0.46 -10.02
CA PHE A 332 -23.04 1.91 -10.14
C PHE A 332 -22.11 2.53 -11.18
N ILE A 333 -21.27 1.74 -11.86
CA ILE A 333 -20.42 2.22 -12.94
C ILE A 333 -21.32 2.75 -14.06
N SER A 334 -21.18 4.05 -14.34
CA SER A 334 -21.96 4.72 -15.38
C SER A 334 -21.30 4.60 -16.76
N LYS A 335 -21.95 5.08 -17.80
CA LYS A 335 -21.39 5.17 -19.15
C LYS A 335 -21.36 6.63 -19.61
N LEU A 336 -20.25 7.02 -20.24
CA LEU A 336 -20.10 8.31 -20.90
C LEU A 336 -19.53 8.07 -22.30
N ASN A 337 -20.27 8.46 -23.34
CA ASN A 337 -19.86 8.30 -24.74
C ASN A 337 -19.43 6.86 -25.11
N GLY A 338 -20.07 5.84 -24.52
CA GLY A 338 -19.75 4.42 -24.74
C GLY A 338 -18.66 3.84 -23.82
N HIS A 339 -18.01 4.68 -23.02
CA HIS A 339 -16.94 4.26 -22.11
C HIS A 339 -17.43 4.15 -20.66
N SER A 340 -16.88 3.21 -19.91
CA SER A 340 -17.16 3.04 -18.48
C SER A 340 -16.66 4.26 -17.71
N TYR A 341 -17.53 4.86 -16.91
CA TYR A 341 -17.27 6.15 -16.25
C TYR A 341 -17.58 6.06 -14.76
N TYR A 342 -16.55 6.32 -13.95
CA TYR A 342 -16.57 6.10 -12.50
C TYR A 342 -17.15 7.28 -11.71
N ALA A 343 -17.35 8.44 -12.33
CA ALA A 343 -18.03 9.57 -11.71
C ALA A 343 -19.53 9.56 -12.11
N VAL A 344 -20.39 9.44 -11.11
CA VAL A 344 -21.85 9.49 -11.26
C VAL A 344 -22.32 10.89 -10.89
N THR A 345 -22.72 11.67 -11.90
CA THR A 345 -23.00 13.10 -11.77
C THR A 345 -24.48 13.44 -11.52
N SER A 346 -25.36 12.44 -11.53
CA SER A 346 -26.79 12.65 -11.30
C SER A 346 -27.48 11.41 -10.74
N GLY A 347 -28.67 11.59 -10.16
CA GLY A 347 -29.48 10.48 -9.66
C GLY A 347 -28.94 9.81 -8.39
N VAL A 348 -28.09 10.52 -7.64
CA VAL A 348 -27.56 10.10 -6.34
C VAL A 348 -28.35 10.79 -5.23
N SER A 349 -28.84 10.02 -4.26
CA SER A 349 -29.47 10.55 -3.06
C SER A 349 -29.08 9.74 -1.81
N LEU A 350 -29.06 10.44 -0.68
CA LEU A 350 -28.75 9.87 0.63
C LEU A 350 -29.93 10.08 1.58
N GLU A 351 -30.32 9.02 2.27
CA GLU A 351 -31.25 9.08 3.39
C GLU A 351 -30.53 8.57 4.65
N VAL A 352 -30.39 9.45 5.66
CA VAL A 352 -29.74 9.12 6.93
C VAL A 352 -30.67 8.26 7.79
N LEU A 353 -30.15 7.13 8.25
CA LEU A 353 -30.87 6.19 9.10
C LEU A 353 -30.60 6.47 10.57
N SER A 354 -31.50 6.01 11.44
CA SER A 354 -31.29 6.03 12.90
C SER A 354 -30.32 4.94 13.38
N GLU A 355 -29.98 3.99 12.52
CA GLU A 355 -29.03 2.91 12.79
C GLU A 355 -27.60 3.45 12.82
N THR A 356 -26.82 2.97 13.79
CA THR A 356 -25.39 3.28 13.89
C THR A 356 -24.56 2.05 13.57
N TYR A 357 -23.36 2.26 13.05
CA TYR A 357 -22.41 1.22 12.69
C TYR A 357 -21.02 1.59 13.17
N GLN A 358 -20.23 0.60 13.57
CA GLN A 358 -18.86 0.86 14.05
C GLN A 358 -17.86 0.39 13.01
N VAL A 359 -17.27 1.31 12.24
CA VAL A 359 -16.23 0.97 11.26
C VAL A 359 -14.92 0.65 11.99
N ALA A 360 -14.28 -0.46 11.64
CA ALA A 360 -13.00 -0.84 12.22
C ALA A 360 -11.88 0.06 11.70
N GLN A 361 -11.44 1.04 12.50
CA GLN A 361 -10.32 1.93 12.17
C GLN A 361 -9.13 1.68 13.11
N THR A 362 -7.89 1.78 12.64
CA THR A 362 -6.70 1.68 13.51
C THR A 362 -6.32 3.01 14.16
N GLN A 363 -6.75 4.14 13.59
CA GLN A 363 -6.51 5.48 14.10
C GLN A 363 -7.82 6.27 14.07
N THR A 364 -8.19 6.88 15.19
CA THR A 364 -9.41 7.72 15.32
C THR A 364 -9.12 9.18 15.55
N HIS A 365 -7.94 9.51 16.07
CA HIS A 365 -7.54 10.90 16.25
C HIS A 365 -6.95 11.42 14.95
N GLU A 366 -7.49 12.53 14.44
CA GLU A 366 -7.25 12.99 13.08
C GLU A 366 -6.07 13.96 12.96
N THR A 367 -5.92 14.86 13.93
CA THR A 367 -4.91 15.91 13.91
C THR A 367 -3.71 15.55 14.79
N TYR A 368 -2.63 16.32 14.70
CA TYR A 368 -1.44 16.16 15.54
C TYR A 368 -1.43 17.08 16.77
N MET A 369 -2.49 17.86 17.00
CA MET A 369 -2.68 18.71 18.18
C MET A 369 -1.58 19.76 18.42
N GLY A 370 -0.98 20.31 17.36
CA GLY A 370 0.11 21.29 17.47
C GLY A 370 1.41 20.70 18.04
N ARG A 371 1.57 19.37 18.05
CA ARG A 371 2.77 18.69 18.54
C ARG A 371 3.91 18.78 17.53
N GLU A 372 4.68 19.87 17.61
CA GLU A 372 5.88 20.11 16.79
C GLU A 372 6.96 19.03 16.97
N ASN A 373 6.97 18.33 18.11
CA ASN A 373 7.85 17.19 18.35
C ASN A 373 7.44 15.90 17.61
N VAL A 374 6.31 15.88 16.91
CA VAL A 374 5.79 14.73 16.14
C VAL A 374 5.87 14.99 14.64
N VAL A 375 5.18 16.03 14.17
CA VAL A 375 5.14 16.44 12.76
C VAL A 375 6.00 17.70 12.61
N GLN A 376 7.11 17.57 11.89
CA GLN A 376 8.05 18.65 11.62
C GLN A 376 8.07 18.92 10.12
N GLU A 377 7.66 20.11 9.72
CA GLU A 377 7.54 20.52 8.33
C GLU A 377 8.09 21.94 8.12
N ALA A 378 8.57 22.20 6.91
CA ALA A 378 8.98 23.53 6.47
C ALA A 378 8.64 23.72 4.99
N THR A 379 8.62 24.96 4.53
CA THR A 379 8.55 25.25 3.09
C THR A 379 9.93 25.13 2.43
N LEU A 380 9.96 24.96 1.11
CA LEU A 380 11.22 24.92 0.35
C LEU A 380 12.01 26.23 0.48
N GLU A 381 11.33 27.38 0.52
CA GLU A 381 11.96 28.70 0.69
C GLU A 381 12.68 28.81 2.05
N GLU A 382 12.04 28.34 3.12
CA GLU A 382 12.63 28.30 4.45
C GLU A 382 13.83 27.35 4.49
N TYR A 383 13.69 26.15 3.91
CA TYR A 383 14.78 25.17 3.84
C TYR A 383 16.01 25.68 3.06
N GLN A 384 15.79 26.41 1.97
CA GLN A 384 16.89 27.01 1.19
C GLN A 384 17.64 28.09 1.98
N SER A 385 16.96 28.75 2.90
CA SER A 385 17.54 29.78 3.77
C SER A 385 18.21 29.17 5.01
N ASP A 386 17.62 28.13 5.58
CA ASP A 386 18.07 27.40 6.75
C ASP A 386 17.84 25.88 6.55
N PRO A 387 18.89 25.07 6.38
CA PRO A 387 18.77 23.63 6.23
C PRO A 387 18.07 22.91 7.40
N SER A 388 17.99 23.55 8.57
CA SER A 388 17.31 23.06 9.77
C SER A 388 15.89 23.60 9.96
N ALA A 389 15.35 24.32 8.97
CA ALA A 389 14.00 24.88 9.03
C ALA A 389 12.94 23.85 9.40
N GLY A 390 11.98 24.26 10.24
CA GLY A 390 10.88 23.40 10.72
C GLY A 390 11.30 22.37 11.78
N ARG A 391 12.58 22.32 12.16
CA ARG A 391 13.07 21.37 13.16
C ARG A 391 12.72 21.82 14.58
N TRP A 392 12.01 20.97 15.31
CA TRP A 392 11.82 21.13 16.75
C TRP A 392 13.09 20.66 17.49
N SER A 393 13.78 21.61 18.15
CA SER A 393 15.03 21.35 18.88
C SER A 393 14.86 21.67 20.36
N PRO A 394 14.36 20.73 21.18
CA PRO A 394 14.15 20.97 22.60
C PRO A 394 15.49 21.15 23.32
N HIS A 395 15.51 22.04 24.32
CA HIS A 395 16.66 22.28 25.18
C HIS A 395 16.23 22.26 26.66
N ILE A 396 17.11 21.78 27.54
CA ILE A 396 16.86 21.68 28.98
C ILE A 396 17.78 22.66 29.70
N ALA A 397 17.20 23.52 30.55
CA ALA A 397 17.96 24.40 31.43
C ALA A 397 18.73 23.59 32.49
N THR A 398 19.99 23.97 32.73
CA THR A 398 20.78 23.35 33.80
C THR A 398 20.52 24.01 35.15
N TRP A 399 20.66 23.25 36.24
CA TRP A 399 20.49 23.76 37.61
C TRP A 399 21.47 24.89 37.97
N THR A 400 22.55 25.04 37.21
CA THR A 400 23.62 26.02 37.43
C THR A 400 23.35 27.38 36.79
N ASN A 401 22.62 27.44 35.68
CA ASN A 401 22.30 28.68 34.96
C ASN A 401 21.18 28.43 33.95
N GLU A 402 20.12 29.23 33.97
CA GLU A 402 19.05 29.18 32.95
C GLU A 402 19.56 29.51 31.53
N GLU A 403 20.64 30.29 31.40
CA GLU A 403 21.30 30.58 30.13
C GLU A 403 22.17 29.40 29.63
N HIS A 404 22.56 28.47 30.51
CA HIS A 404 23.29 27.27 30.12
C HIS A 404 22.30 26.14 29.85
N GLN A 405 21.91 26.03 28.58
CA GLN A 405 20.97 25.03 28.09
C GLN A 405 21.71 23.88 27.39
N LEU A 406 21.27 22.66 27.63
CA LEU A 406 21.82 21.45 27.00
C LEU A 406 20.74 20.76 26.17
N LYS A 407 21.16 19.99 25.17
CA LYS A 407 20.23 19.10 24.46
C LYS A 407 19.78 17.98 25.42
N PRO A 408 18.52 17.52 25.35
CA PRO A 408 18.03 16.42 26.19
C PRO A 408 18.94 15.18 26.18
N GLY A 409 19.53 14.86 25.03
CA GLY A 409 20.45 13.73 24.88
C GLY A 409 21.76 13.86 25.66
N GLU A 410 22.21 15.06 26.00
CA GLU A 410 23.47 15.31 26.73
C GLU A 410 23.33 15.08 28.23
N VAL A 411 22.08 15.04 28.74
CA VAL A 411 21.79 14.85 30.16
C VAL A 411 21.37 13.39 30.39
N SER A 412 22.23 12.62 31.06
CA SER A 412 21.87 11.27 31.52
C SER A 412 22.54 10.93 32.83
N LEU A 413 21.79 10.25 33.72
CA LEU A 413 22.35 9.62 34.92
C LEU A 413 23.14 8.34 34.58
N TRP A 414 22.96 7.79 33.37
CA TRP A 414 23.60 6.56 32.94
C TRP A 414 24.84 6.87 32.12
N LYS A 415 25.86 6.02 32.26
CA LYS A 415 26.99 6.01 31.34
C LYS A 415 26.54 5.37 30.03
N GLY A 416 26.97 5.94 28.92
CA GLY A 416 26.69 5.32 27.63
C GLY A 416 27.41 4.02 27.37
N HIS A 417 26.89 3.25 26.42
CA HIS A 417 27.50 2.06 25.85
C HIS A 417 27.77 2.25 24.36
N LYS A 418 28.92 1.74 23.90
CA LYS A 418 29.33 1.81 22.48
C LYS A 418 29.00 0.50 21.79
N TYR A 419 28.74 0.57 20.49
CA TYR A 419 28.53 -0.61 19.64
C TYR A 419 29.78 -0.82 18.76
N PRO A 420 30.72 -1.70 19.13
CA PRO A 420 32.03 -1.77 18.49
C PRO A 420 32.03 -2.40 17.10
N ASN A 421 31.03 -3.22 16.78
CA ASN A 421 30.96 -3.95 15.51
C ASN A 421 29.95 -3.28 14.57
N HIS A 422 28.66 -3.52 14.80
CA HIS A 422 27.56 -2.97 14.01
C HIS A 422 26.71 -2.06 14.89
N HIS A 423 26.14 -1.00 14.30
CA HIS A 423 25.10 -0.19 14.92
C HIS A 423 23.97 -0.01 13.92
N TRP A 424 22.95 -0.86 14.04
CA TRP A 424 21.83 -0.86 13.08
C TRP A 424 20.91 0.34 13.29
N GLY A 425 20.61 1.05 12.20
CA GLY A 425 19.71 2.19 12.19
C GLY A 425 18.75 2.18 11.01
N LEU A 426 17.72 3.00 11.11
CA LEU A 426 16.75 3.22 10.04
C LEU A 426 16.52 4.73 9.85
N MET A 427 16.57 5.19 8.61
CA MET A 427 16.17 6.54 8.25
C MET A 427 14.80 6.53 7.56
N VAL A 428 13.97 7.50 7.90
CA VAL A 428 12.64 7.73 7.30
C VAL A 428 12.61 9.10 6.63
N ASP A 429 12.56 9.13 5.29
CA ASP A 429 12.34 10.36 4.53
C ASP A 429 10.83 10.66 4.42
N MET A 430 10.39 11.68 5.16
CA MET A 430 9.00 12.12 5.21
C MET A 430 8.52 12.79 3.91
N ASN A 431 9.44 13.21 3.03
CA ASN A 431 9.07 13.75 1.71
C ASN A 431 8.57 12.64 0.79
N SER A 432 9.33 11.55 0.74
CA SER A 432 9.10 10.42 -0.17
C SER A 432 8.01 9.46 0.33
N CYS A 433 7.59 9.55 1.60
CA CYS A 433 6.52 8.71 2.13
C CYS A 433 5.14 9.16 1.64
N THR A 434 4.51 8.33 0.79
CA THR A 434 3.16 8.56 0.25
C THR A 434 2.05 7.83 1.02
N GLY A 435 2.40 7.05 2.03
CA GLY A 435 1.44 6.27 2.83
C GLY A 435 0.89 5.01 2.13
N CYS A 436 1.58 4.47 1.13
CA CYS A 436 1.14 3.32 0.32
C CYS A 436 0.96 1.98 1.08
N SER A 437 1.37 1.88 2.34
CA SER A 437 1.25 0.67 3.18
C SER A 437 1.96 -0.61 2.68
N ALA A 438 2.75 -0.56 1.61
CA ALA A 438 3.54 -1.72 1.15
C ALA A 438 4.51 -2.22 2.23
N CYS A 439 5.15 -1.29 2.94
CA CYS A 439 6.05 -1.60 4.05
C CYS A 439 5.35 -2.29 5.23
N HIS A 440 4.06 -2.00 5.45
CA HIS A 440 3.24 -2.64 6.47
C HIS A 440 2.96 -4.10 6.13
N VAL A 441 2.45 -4.38 4.92
CA VAL A 441 2.17 -5.75 4.46
C VAL A 441 3.46 -6.57 4.39
N ALA A 442 4.56 -5.98 3.93
CA ALA A 442 5.86 -6.65 3.91
C ALA A 442 6.34 -7.03 5.31
N CYS A 443 6.11 -6.17 6.31
CA CYS A 443 6.42 -6.50 7.70
C CYS A 443 5.56 -7.66 8.21
N GLN A 444 4.28 -7.69 7.85
CA GLN A 444 3.34 -8.77 8.19
C GLN A 444 3.74 -10.11 7.59
N ALA A 445 4.03 -10.14 6.28
CA ALA A 445 4.45 -11.32 5.55
C ALA A 445 5.79 -11.87 6.07
N GLU A 446 6.79 -11.01 6.23
CA GLU A 446 8.13 -11.41 6.65
C GLU A 446 8.17 -11.94 8.09
N ASN A 447 7.40 -11.32 9.00
CA ASN A 447 7.54 -11.56 10.43
C ASN A 447 6.41 -12.40 11.01
N ASN A 448 5.69 -13.19 10.21
CA ASN A 448 4.61 -14.07 10.66
C ASN A 448 3.61 -13.33 11.57
N ILE A 449 3.22 -12.11 11.23
CA ILE A 449 2.34 -11.31 12.07
C ILE A 449 0.89 -11.76 11.82
N PRO A 450 0.15 -12.17 12.87
CA PRO A 450 -1.17 -12.75 12.68
C PRO A 450 -2.19 -11.72 12.22
N VAL A 451 -3.16 -12.19 11.43
CA VAL A 451 -4.40 -11.45 11.21
C VAL A 451 -5.33 -11.64 12.41
N VAL A 452 -5.94 -10.58 12.91
CA VAL A 452 -6.78 -10.62 14.13
C VAL A 452 -8.28 -10.47 13.87
N GLY A 453 -8.65 -9.94 12.70
CA GLY A 453 -10.04 -9.79 12.29
C GLY A 453 -10.71 -8.52 12.80
N ARG A 454 -11.83 -8.17 12.16
CA ARG A 454 -12.57 -6.91 12.34
C ARG A 454 -12.89 -6.57 13.81
N ALA A 455 -13.36 -7.55 14.57
CA ALA A 455 -13.78 -7.35 15.96
C ALA A 455 -12.60 -6.96 16.88
N GLU A 456 -11.43 -7.55 16.66
CA GLU A 456 -10.24 -7.24 17.46
C GLU A 456 -9.61 -5.91 17.07
N VAL A 457 -9.70 -5.51 15.79
CA VAL A 457 -9.29 -4.17 15.36
C VAL A 457 -10.14 -3.08 16.02
N ILE A 458 -11.47 -3.28 16.11
CA ILE A 458 -12.38 -2.38 16.85
C ILE A 458 -11.92 -2.20 18.30
N MET A 459 -11.43 -3.28 18.92
CA MET A 459 -10.92 -3.29 20.29
C MET A 459 -9.50 -2.72 20.43
N ARG A 460 -8.89 -2.19 19.36
CA ARG A 460 -7.52 -1.65 19.32
C ARG A 460 -6.44 -2.70 19.60
N ARG A 461 -6.65 -3.90 19.04
CA ARG A 461 -5.78 -5.06 19.22
C ARG A 461 -5.18 -5.54 17.90
N GLU A 462 -5.11 -4.66 16.91
CA GLU A 462 -4.48 -4.95 15.64
C GLU A 462 -3.01 -5.33 15.84
N MET A 463 -2.57 -6.41 15.21
CA MET A 463 -1.19 -6.88 15.33
C MET A 463 -0.37 -6.28 14.20
N HIS A 464 -0.01 -5.00 14.30
CA HIS A 464 0.83 -4.31 13.32
C HIS A 464 2.13 -3.82 13.98
N TRP A 465 3.28 -4.31 13.53
CA TRP A 465 4.59 -3.95 14.10
C TRP A 465 5.09 -2.58 13.65
N MET A 466 4.59 -2.13 12.51
CA MET A 466 4.70 -0.77 12.03
C MET A 466 3.34 -0.30 11.60
N ARG A 467 3.05 0.98 11.82
CA ARG A 467 1.84 1.66 11.36
C ARG A 467 2.24 2.88 10.57
N ILE A 468 1.36 3.35 9.68
CA ILE A 468 1.53 4.63 9.01
C ILE A 468 0.47 5.55 9.61
N ASP A 469 0.90 6.48 10.44
CA ASP A 469 0.03 7.49 11.03
C ASP A 469 -0.29 8.55 9.97
N ARG A 470 -1.53 9.06 9.99
CA ARG A 470 -2.02 10.12 9.07
C ARG A 470 -2.51 11.28 9.91
N TYR A 471 -1.89 12.43 9.75
CA TYR A 471 -2.26 13.66 10.45
C TYR A 471 -2.82 14.70 9.49
N TYR A 472 -3.90 15.35 9.91
CA TYR A 472 -4.46 16.52 9.26
C TYR A 472 -4.05 17.81 9.98
N GLY A 473 -3.86 18.86 9.19
CA GLY A 473 -3.80 20.24 9.68
C GLY A 473 -5.14 20.70 10.29
N SER A 474 -5.06 21.71 11.16
CA SER A 474 -6.18 22.37 11.82
C SER A 474 -6.00 23.89 11.71
N ASP A 475 -7.11 24.61 11.52
CA ASP A 475 -7.12 26.08 11.47
C ASP A 475 -7.15 26.72 12.88
N ALA A 476 -7.39 25.92 13.92
CA ALA A 476 -7.38 26.37 15.31
C ALA A 476 -5.96 26.70 15.78
N GLY A 477 -5.83 27.78 16.56
CA GLY A 477 -4.57 28.14 17.22
C GLY A 477 -4.25 27.25 18.43
N GLU A 478 -3.00 27.30 18.89
CA GLU A 478 -2.47 26.44 19.97
C GLU A 478 -3.26 26.52 21.29
N ASP A 479 -3.87 27.67 21.58
CA ASP A 479 -4.66 27.89 22.80
C ASP A 479 -6.04 27.22 22.76
N ASP A 480 -6.57 26.85 21.59
CA ASP A 480 -7.86 26.17 21.43
C ASP A 480 -7.69 24.67 21.27
N LEU A 481 -7.46 23.99 22.41
CA LEU A 481 -7.28 22.54 22.44
C LEU A 481 -8.47 21.75 21.87
N LEU A 482 -9.70 22.26 21.98
CA LEU A 482 -10.88 21.58 21.41
C LEU A 482 -11.01 21.83 19.92
N GLY A 483 -10.62 23.02 19.46
CA GLY A 483 -10.51 23.36 18.05
C GLY A 483 -9.46 22.52 17.34
N LEU A 484 -8.30 22.29 17.97
CA LEU A 484 -7.19 21.52 17.42
C LEU A 484 -7.54 20.06 17.11
N GLU A 485 -8.55 19.48 17.77
CA GLU A 485 -9.02 18.12 17.45
C GLU A 485 -9.78 18.05 16.11
N LYS A 486 -10.19 19.20 15.58
CA LYS A 486 -10.96 19.29 14.33
C LYS A 486 -10.03 19.63 13.18
N ALA A 487 -9.93 18.71 12.22
CA ALA A 487 -9.20 18.96 10.98
C ALA A 487 -9.85 20.12 10.20
N SER A 488 -9.03 20.92 9.52
CA SER A 488 -9.49 21.97 8.60
C SER A 488 -10.40 21.39 7.51
N GLU A 489 -11.22 22.23 6.88
CA GLU A 489 -12.12 21.79 5.80
C GLU A 489 -11.32 21.19 4.63
N ASN A 490 -10.19 21.83 4.28
CA ASN A 490 -9.23 21.38 3.28
C ASN A 490 -7.83 21.28 3.91
N PRO A 491 -7.54 20.19 4.66
CA PRO A 491 -6.33 20.11 5.45
C PRO A 491 -5.14 19.61 4.62
N GLU A 492 -3.94 20.03 5.03
CA GLU A 492 -2.74 19.32 4.63
C GLU A 492 -2.67 17.95 5.30
N VAL A 493 -2.15 16.98 4.56
CA VAL A 493 -2.00 15.59 5.04
C VAL A 493 -0.54 15.24 5.18
N THR A 494 -0.20 14.58 6.29
CA THR A 494 1.15 14.09 6.57
C THR A 494 1.10 12.62 6.96
N PHE A 495 1.91 11.82 6.29
CA PHE A 495 2.08 10.39 6.59
C PHE A 495 3.36 10.16 7.37
N GLN A 496 3.27 9.43 8.48
CA GLN A 496 4.41 9.13 9.33
C GLN A 496 4.47 7.64 9.64
N PRO A 497 5.42 6.89 9.04
CA PRO A 497 5.70 5.52 9.44
C PRO A 497 6.22 5.46 10.88
N MET A 498 5.49 4.77 11.74
CA MET A 498 5.85 4.56 13.15
C MET A 498 6.04 3.08 13.44
N MET A 499 7.28 2.72 13.78
CA MET A 499 7.69 1.38 14.20
C MET A 499 8.41 1.42 15.56
N CYS A 500 8.88 0.26 16.05
CA CYS A 500 9.83 0.27 17.16
C CYS A 500 11.06 1.10 16.80
N GLN A 501 11.38 2.05 17.66
CA GLN A 501 12.46 3.01 17.47
C GLN A 501 13.83 2.44 17.90
N HIS A 502 13.87 1.22 18.45
CA HIS A 502 15.07 0.56 18.95
C HIS A 502 15.91 1.46 19.89
N CYS A 503 15.23 2.22 20.74
CA CYS A 503 15.79 3.14 21.73
C CYS A 503 17.01 2.56 22.47
N ASN A 504 18.07 3.35 22.61
CA ASN A 504 19.23 2.98 23.40
C ASN A 504 18.93 3.06 24.90
N ASN A 505 18.20 4.11 25.33
CA ASN A 505 17.63 4.22 26.67
C ASN A 505 16.19 3.70 26.65
N ALA A 506 16.00 2.41 26.38
CA ALA A 506 14.68 1.83 26.16
C ALA A 506 13.85 1.75 27.47
N PRO A 507 12.79 2.57 27.64
CA PRO A 507 11.95 2.52 28.84
C PRO A 507 11.15 1.22 28.92
N CYS A 508 10.96 0.54 27.78
CA CYS A 508 10.26 -0.74 27.72
C CYS A 508 11.09 -1.93 28.24
N GLU A 509 12.43 -1.79 28.37
CA GLU A 509 13.31 -2.85 28.87
C GLU A 509 13.29 -2.94 30.39
N THR A 510 13.54 -1.81 31.07
CA THR A 510 13.70 -1.74 32.53
C THR A 510 12.45 -2.15 33.31
N VAL A 511 11.27 -2.09 32.67
CA VAL A 511 9.98 -2.47 33.27
C VAL A 511 9.61 -3.93 33.08
N CYS A 512 10.43 -4.73 32.38
CA CYS A 512 10.17 -6.14 32.15
C CYS A 512 10.67 -6.98 33.35
N PRO A 513 9.79 -7.57 34.18
CA PRO A 513 10.21 -8.26 35.41
C PRO A 513 10.96 -9.57 35.15
N VAL A 514 10.91 -10.09 33.92
CA VAL A 514 11.51 -11.37 33.53
C VAL A 514 12.63 -11.22 32.50
N ALA A 515 13.03 -9.98 32.18
CA ALA A 515 14.04 -9.66 31.18
C ALA A 515 13.75 -10.30 29.80
N ALA A 516 12.48 -10.31 29.38
CA ALA A 516 12.09 -10.78 28.05
C ALA A 516 12.46 -9.79 26.93
N THR A 517 12.81 -8.55 27.29
CA THR A 517 13.32 -7.56 26.36
C THR A 517 14.66 -7.05 26.87
N THR A 518 15.67 -7.07 26.00
CA THR A 518 17.06 -6.75 26.33
C THR A 518 17.71 -6.02 25.18
N HIS A 519 18.75 -5.24 25.47
CA HIS A 519 19.54 -4.59 24.44
C HIS A 519 20.66 -5.51 23.91
N SER A 520 20.85 -5.55 22.59
CA SER A 520 21.97 -6.27 21.96
C SER A 520 23.24 -5.42 21.94
N THR A 521 24.38 -6.05 21.67
CA THR A 521 25.66 -5.37 21.42
C THR A 521 25.71 -4.63 20.07
N GLU A 522 24.60 -4.56 19.34
CA GLU A 522 24.49 -3.97 17.99
C GLU A 522 23.39 -2.90 17.89
N GLY A 523 22.90 -2.40 19.03
CA GLY A 523 21.86 -1.36 19.08
C GLY A 523 20.43 -1.86 18.91
N LEU A 524 20.21 -3.19 18.92
CA LEU A 524 18.88 -3.76 18.77
C LEU A 524 18.23 -3.97 20.14
N ASN A 525 17.05 -3.40 20.34
CA ASN A 525 16.13 -3.90 21.36
C ASN A 525 15.62 -5.29 20.91
N GLN A 526 16.00 -6.35 21.60
CA GLN A 526 15.60 -7.73 21.31
C GLN A 526 14.37 -8.09 22.13
N MET A 527 13.34 -8.64 21.46
CA MET A 527 12.15 -9.18 22.12
C MET A 527 12.22 -10.70 22.09
N THR A 528 12.46 -11.31 23.24
CA THR A 528 12.57 -12.76 23.40
C THR A 528 11.19 -13.33 23.72
N TYR A 529 10.49 -13.78 22.69
CA TYR A 529 9.06 -14.15 22.75
C TYR A 529 8.75 -15.22 23.81
N ASN A 530 9.57 -16.27 23.91
CA ASN A 530 9.39 -17.38 24.85
C ASN A 530 9.61 -17.02 26.33
N ARG A 531 10.25 -15.88 26.62
CA ARG A 531 10.47 -15.40 28.00
C ARG A 531 9.33 -14.49 28.48
N CYS A 532 8.53 -13.97 27.57
CA CYS A 532 7.45 -13.04 27.91
C CYS A 532 6.34 -13.74 28.70
N ILE A 533 6.00 -13.20 29.88
CA ILE A 533 4.91 -13.70 30.72
C ILE A 533 3.63 -12.83 30.63
N GLY A 534 3.58 -11.88 29.69
CA GLY A 534 2.36 -11.13 29.39
C GLY A 534 1.91 -10.07 30.40
N THR A 535 2.82 -9.48 31.18
CA THR A 535 2.47 -8.38 32.12
C THR A 535 2.04 -7.10 31.42
N ARG A 536 2.40 -6.93 30.14
CA ARG A 536 2.05 -5.79 29.27
C ARG A 536 2.63 -4.41 29.66
N TYR A 537 3.36 -4.30 30.77
CA TYR A 537 3.96 -3.02 31.22
C TYR A 537 4.86 -2.38 30.14
N CYS A 538 5.63 -3.19 29.41
CA CYS A 538 6.50 -2.71 28.34
C CYS A 538 5.76 -1.92 27.23
N ALA A 539 4.46 -2.19 27.00
CA ALA A 539 3.65 -1.38 26.09
C ALA A 539 3.26 -0.04 26.70
N ASN A 540 2.92 -0.01 27.99
CA ASN A 540 2.57 1.23 28.69
C ASN A 540 3.74 2.21 28.70
N ASN A 541 4.94 1.73 29.03
CA ASN A 541 6.13 2.57 29.17
C ASN A 541 6.78 2.94 27.82
N CYS A 542 6.40 2.29 26.72
CA CYS A 542 6.85 2.69 25.39
C CYS A 542 6.11 3.98 24.98
N PRO A 543 6.79 5.11 24.75
CA PRO A 543 6.12 6.36 24.42
C PRO A 543 5.40 6.29 23.07
N TYR A 544 5.97 5.55 22.11
CA TYR A 544 5.42 5.37 20.76
C TYR A 544 4.25 4.37 20.66
N LYS A 545 4.00 3.58 21.72
CA LYS A 545 2.96 2.53 21.74
C LYS A 545 3.05 1.59 20.54
N VAL A 546 4.24 1.05 20.28
CA VAL A 546 4.56 0.15 19.13
C VAL A 546 4.84 -1.30 19.55
N ARG A 547 4.55 -1.63 20.81
CA ARG A 547 4.49 -3.02 21.30
C ARG A 547 3.08 -3.54 21.06
N ARG A 548 2.94 -4.73 20.50
CA ARG A 548 1.65 -5.38 20.21
C ARG A 548 1.51 -6.67 21.01
N PHE A 549 0.33 -6.93 21.54
CA PHE A 549 0.12 -8.03 22.48
C PHE A 549 -0.78 -9.09 21.86
N ASN A 550 -0.35 -10.35 21.92
CA ASN A 550 -1.19 -11.47 21.53
C ASN A 550 -2.27 -11.73 22.60
N TRP A 551 -3.44 -11.11 22.43
CA TRP A 551 -4.58 -11.28 23.34
C TRP A 551 -5.14 -12.69 23.31
N PHE A 552 -5.21 -13.24 22.12
CA PHE A 552 -5.67 -14.60 21.86
C PHE A 552 -4.55 -15.43 21.24
N LYS A 553 -4.84 -16.71 21.05
CA LYS A 553 -4.02 -17.58 20.22
C LYS A 553 -4.55 -17.43 18.79
N TYR A 554 -3.86 -16.69 17.94
CA TYR A 554 -4.30 -16.40 16.57
C TYR A 554 -3.96 -17.49 15.56
N HIS A 555 -3.18 -18.50 15.96
CA HIS A 555 -2.85 -19.68 15.17
C HIS A 555 -3.50 -20.95 15.76
N ASP A 556 -3.78 -21.93 14.92
CA ASP A 556 -4.50 -23.18 15.28
C ASP A 556 -5.70 -22.91 16.21
N ASN A 557 -6.58 -22.00 15.79
CA ASN A 557 -7.77 -21.54 16.50
C ASN A 557 -8.87 -21.12 15.52
N ASP A 558 -9.96 -21.91 15.49
CA ASP A 558 -11.10 -21.69 14.58
C ASP A 558 -11.85 -20.37 14.83
N GLN A 559 -11.62 -19.68 15.96
CA GLN A 559 -12.18 -18.34 16.20
C GLN A 559 -11.59 -17.27 15.27
N PHE A 560 -10.40 -17.51 14.72
CA PHE A 560 -9.70 -16.62 13.78
C PHE A 560 -9.59 -17.29 12.41
N ALA A 561 -10.73 -17.80 11.97
CA ALA A 561 -10.89 -18.65 10.80
C ALA A 561 -10.47 -17.94 9.50
N GLU A 562 -10.55 -16.61 9.49
CA GLU A 562 -10.13 -15.65 8.47
C GLU A 562 -8.60 -15.46 8.40
N ASN A 563 -7.87 -15.77 9.48
CA ASN A 563 -6.41 -15.83 9.44
C ASN A 563 -5.95 -17.15 8.80
N THR A 564 -6.17 -17.24 7.49
CA THR A 564 -5.92 -18.44 6.68
C THR A 564 -4.45 -18.86 6.70
N SER A 565 -3.52 -17.91 6.83
CA SER A 565 -2.07 -18.17 6.91
C SER A 565 -1.63 -19.00 8.13
N MET A 566 -2.46 -19.11 9.16
CA MET A 566 -2.09 -19.79 10.42
C MET A 566 -3.09 -20.85 10.88
N ASN A 567 -4.27 -20.94 10.27
CA ASN A 567 -5.39 -21.78 10.75
C ASN A 567 -5.83 -22.86 9.77
N ASN A 568 -5.10 -23.06 8.67
CA ASN A 568 -5.22 -24.25 7.85
C ASN A 568 -3.83 -24.73 7.39
N ASP A 569 -3.72 -26.01 7.03
CA ASP A 569 -2.41 -26.63 6.76
C ASP A 569 -1.72 -26.08 5.51
N LEU A 570 -2.49 -25.72 4.48
CA LEU A 570 -1.96 -25.10 3.26
C LEU A 570 -1.38 -23.70 3.53
N GLY A 571 -2.12 -22.87 4.25
CA GLY A 571 -1.76 -21.49 4.55
C GLY A 571 -0.51 -21.37 5.43
N LYS A 572 -0.21 -22.40 6.25
CA LYS A 572 1.03 -22.45 7.05
C LYS A 572 2.30 -22.49 6.20
N MET A 573 2.22 -22.82 4.90
CA MET A 573 3.36 -22.74 3.98
C MET A 573 3.85 -21.30 3.76
N VAL A 574 3.01 -20.29 4.05
CA VAL A 574 3.34 -18.87 3.93
C VAL A 574 4.24 -18.40 5.09
N LEU A 575 4.26 -19.14 6.20
CA LEU A 575 4.99 -18.73 7.40
C LEU A 575 6.50 -18.83 7.16
N ASN A 576 7.19 -17.72 7.42
CA ASN A 576 8.64 -17.65 7.39
C ASN A 576 9.23 -18.64 8.42
N PRO A 577 10.04 -19.63 7.99
CA PRO A 577 10.59 -20.64 8.90
C PRO A 577 11.61 -20.06 9.90
N ASP A 578 12.20 -18.90 9.60
CA ASP A 578 13.22 -18.26 10.44
C ASP A 578 12.63 -17.34 11.52
N VAL A 579 11.31 -17.15 11.53
CA VAL A 579 10.61 -16.30 12.50
C VAL A 579 9.65 -17.13 13.35
N THR A 580 9.80 -17.00 14.67
CA THR A 580 8.89 -17.66 15.62
C THR A 580 7.44 -17.27 15.36
N VAL A 581 6.53 -18.24 15.29
CA VAL A 581 5.07 -17.99 15.38
C VAL A 581 4.71 -17.85 16.86
N ARG A 582 4.16 -16.70 17.25
CA ARG A 582 3.96 -16.38 18.67
C ARG A 582 2.65 -16.99 19.16
N SER A 583 2.68 -17.43 20.42
CA SER A 583 1.48 -17.88 21.13
C SER A 583 0.78 -16.73 21.87
N ARG A 584 -0.35 -17.04 22.50
CA ARG A 584 -1.09 -16.10 23.36
C ARG A 584 -0.24 -15.59 24.52
N GLY A 585 -0.47 -14.35 24.93
CA GLY A 585 0.12 -13.78 26.13
C GLY A 585 1.51 -13.20 25.93
N VAL A 586 1.97 -13.09 24.69
CA VAL A 586 3.32 -12.64 24.33
C VAL A 586 3.26 -11.28 23.66
N MET A 587 4.20 -10.41 24.02
CA MET A 587 4.42 -9.13 23.36
C MET A 587 5.27 -9.29 22.10
N GLU A 588 4.98 -8.45 21.12
CA GLU A 588 5.68 -8.34 19.86
C GLU A 588 6.03 -6.88 19.56
N LYS A 589 6.94 -6.69 18.62
CA LYS A 589 7.33 -5.40 18.07
C LYS A 589 8.18 -5.62 16.82
N CYS A 590 8.34 -4.56 16.02
CA CYS A 590 9.39 -4.50 15.01
C CYS A 590 10.75 -4.88 15.63
N SER A 591 11.44 -5.82 14.97
CA SER A 591 12.73 -6.36 15.39
C SER A 591 13.90 -5.85 14.54
N PHE A 592 13.66 -4.89 13.63
CA PHE A 592 14.52 -4.60 12.49
C PHE A 592 14.80 -5.85 11.64
N CYS A 593 13.80 -6.73 11.48
CA CYS A 593 13.91 -7.98 10.74
C CYS A 593 15.17 -8.77 11.14
N VAL A 594 15.33 -9.02 12.44
CA VAL A 594 16.56 -9.63 13.00
C VAL A 594 16.97 -10.92 12.30
N GLN A 595 16.03 -11.70 11.78
CA GLN A 595 16.27 -12.89 10.97
C GLN A 595 17.08 -12.58 9.70
N ARG A 596 16.78 -11.49 9.00
CA ARG A 596 17.53 -11.02 7.82
C ARG A 596 18.91 -10.49 8.21
N ILE A 597 19.00 -9.78 9.33
CA ILE A 597 20.29 -9.34 9.89
C ILE A 597 21.19 -10.55 10.18
N GLN A 598 20.67 -11.59 10.83
CA GLN A 598 21.47 -12.79 11.11
C GLN A 598 21.86 -13.53 9.83
N ALA A 599 20.95 -13.68 8.87
CA ALA A 599 21.24 -14.34 7.60
C ALA A 599 22.36 -13.63 6.83
N GLY A 600 22.25 -12.31 6.61
CA GLY A 600 23.28 -11.54 5.90
C GLY A 600 24.63 -11.54 6.62
N LYS A 601 24.62 -11.47 7.96
CA LYS A 601 25.86 -11.59 8.75
C LYS A 601 26.51 -12.96 8.64
N VAL A 602 25.71 -14.04 8.59
CA VAL A 602 26.24 -15.40 8.42
C VAL A 602 26.89 -15.54 7.05
N THR A 603 26.24 -15.05 5.98
CA THR A 603 26.79 -15.04 4.62
C THR A 603 28.13 -14.29 4.57
N ALA A 604 28.16 -13.03 5.03
CA ALA A 604 29.38 -12.23 5.04
C ALA A 604 30.52 -12.87 5.87
N LYS A 605 30.17 -13.50 7.00
CA LYS A 605 31.14 -14.22 7.84
C LYS A 605 31.72 -15.45 7.15
N ILE A 606 30.92 -16.21 6.41
CA ILE A 606 31.39 -17.37 5.61
C ILE A 606 32.36 -16.89 4.51
N GLU A 607 32.06 -15.76 3.90
CA GLU A 607 32.89 -15.15 2.84
C GLU A 607 34.11 -14.38 3.38
N GLY A 608 34.26 -14.27 4.71
CA GLY A 608 35.40 -13.59 5.34
C GLY A 608 35.41 -12.07 5.15
N ARG A 609 34.26 -11.45 4.89
CA ARG A 609 34.10 -10.00 4.70
C ARG A 609 33.12 -9.38 5.71
N ARG A 610 33.10 -8.05 5.78
CA ARG A 610 32.05 -7.32 6.51
C ARG A 610 30.75 -7.30 5.70
N THR A 611 29.64 -7.15 6.40
CA THR A 611 28.33 -6.92 5.79
C THR A 611 28.30 -5.57 5.07
N ASN A 612 27.63 -5.51 3.94
CA ASN A 612 27.27 -4.31 3.21
C ASN A 612 25.73 -4.17 3.14
N ASP A 613 25.24 -3.16 2.44
CA ASP A 613 23.80 -2.89 2.33
C ASP A 613 23.05 -3.94 1.47
N GLU A 614 23.75 -4.65 0.59
CA GLU A 614 23.18 -5.72 -0.24
C GLU A 614 22.93 -6.99 0.59
N ASP A 615 23.74 -7.23 1.63
CA ASP A 615 23.59 -8.40 2.51
C ASP A 615 22.40 -8.25 3.48
N VAL A 616 22.13 -7.03 3.94
CA VAL A 616 21.18 -6.79 5.04
C VAL A 616 20.30 -5.59 4.74
N THR A 617 19.03 -5.88 4.44
CA THR A 617 17.95 -4.89 4.40
C THR A 617 16.69 -5.44 5.04
N THR A 618 15.85 -4.57 5.57
CA THR A 618 14.59 -4.95 6.23
C THR A 618 13.47 -5.09 5.21
N ALA A 619 12.49 -5.96 5.48
CA ALA A 619 11.36 -6.16 4.57
C ALA A 619 10.59 -4.86 4.26
N CYS A 620 10.46 -3.97 5.25
CA CYS A 620 9.80 -2.68 5.05
C CYS A 620 10.60 -1.72 4.16
N ALA A 621 11.93 -1.72 4.26
CA ALA A 621 12.79 -0.92 3.38
C ALA A 621 12.78 -1.47 1.95
N SER A 622 12.95 -2.79 1.77
CA SER A 622 12.93 -3.42 0.43
C SER A 622 11.60 -3.27 -0.31
N ALA A 623 10.49 -3.22 0.42
CA ALA A 623 9.16 -3.08 -0.17
C ALA A 623 8.74 -1.61 -0.40
N CYS A 624 9.52 -0.63 0.03
CA CYS A 624 9.16 0.78 -0.11
C CYS A 624 9.46 1.25 -1.55
N PRO A 625 8.44 1.56 -2.38
CA PRO A 625 8.67 1.90 -3.78
C PRO A 625 9.36 3.27 -3.98
N THR A 626 9.31 4.13 -2.97
CA THR A 626 9.88 5.48 -3.01
C THR A 626 11.20 5.59 -2.24
N ASP A 627 11.75 4.48 -1.75
CA ASP A 627 12.96 4.47 -0.92
C ASP A 627 12.87 5.37 0.33
N ALA A 628 11.65 5.64 0.81
CA ALA A 628 11.44 6.47 2.00
C ALA A 628 12.04 5.84 3.27
N LEU A 629 12.28 4.53 3.28
CA LEU A 629 12.87 3.79 4.39
C LEU A 629 14.25 3.27 3.99
N VAL A 630 15.31 3.76 4.64
CA VAL A 630 16.68 3.32 4.39
C VAL A 630 17.24 2.68 5.65
N PHE A 631 17.47 1.37 5.60
CA PHE A 631 18.06 0.60 6.70
C PHE A 631 19.52 0.30 6.43
N GLY A 632 20.35 0.27 7.47
CA GLY A 632 21.74 -0.16 7.34
C GLY A 632 22.56 -0.05 8.61
N ASP A 633 23.86 -0.32 8.49
CA ASP A 633 24.83 -0.20 9.57
C ASP A 633 25.39 1.23 9.63
N MET A 634 25.10 1.96 10.70
CA MET A 634 25.59 3.32 10.97
C MET A 634 27.08 3.35 11.36
N ASN A 635 27.70 2.19 11.65
CA ASN A 635 29.15 2.10 11.82
C ASN A 635 29.91 1.91 10.51
N ASN A 636 29.22 1.57 9.42
CA ASN A 636 29.86 1.45 8.11
C ASN A 636 29.76 2.80 7.38
N PRO A 637 30.87 3.54 7.15
CA PRO A 637 30.84 4.82 6.46
C PRO A 637 30.37 4.71 5.00
N GLU A 638 30.48 3.52 4.41
CA GLU A 638 30.07 3.28 3.03
C GLU A 638 28.59 2.96 2.87
N SER A 639 27.88 2.69 3.97
CA SER A 639 26.44 2.40 3.92
C SER A 639 25.65 3.63 3.47
N ARG A 640 24.54 3.37 2.76
CA ARG A 640 23.61 4.38 2.27
C ARG A 640 23.08 5.23 3.41
N ILE A 641 22.72 4.60 4.54
CA ILE A 641 22.25 5.33 5.72
C ILE A 641 23.32 6.27 6.29
N SER A 642 24.57 5.81 6.43
CA SER A 642 25.66 6.65 6.95
C SER A 642 25.96 7.85 6.05
N LYS A 643 25.93 7.65 4.73
CA LYS A 643 26.12 8.72 3.74
C LYS A 643 24.98 9.73 3.76
N MET A 644 23.74 9.27 3.79
CA MET A 644 22.55 10.13 3.77
C MET A 644 22.42 10.94 5.07
N LEU A 645 22.70 10.34 6.22
CA LEU A 645 22.65 11.02 7.52
C LEU A 645 23.96 11.76 7.87
N GLN A 646 24.99 11.64 7.03
CA GLN A 646 26.32 12.19 7.26
C GLN A 646 26.86 11.81 8.66
N ILE A 647 26.77 10.51 8.98
CA ILE A 647 27.10 9.98 10.31
C ILE A 647 28.59 10.20 10.62
N LYS A 648 28.86 10.79 11.78
CA LYS A 648 30.18 10.92 12.38
C LYS A 648 30.27 10.07 13.64
N ASP A 649 31.50 9.74 14.03
CA ASP A 649 31.75 8.97 15.25
C ASP A 649 31.31 9.71 16.51
N TYR A 650 31.18 8.95 17.60
CA TYR A 650 30.76 9.45 18.92
C TYR A 650 31.62 10.63 19.37
N GLU A 651 30.99 11.79 19.59
CA GLU A 651 31.64 12.94 20.22
C GLU A 651 31.48 12.84 21.75
N GLY A 652 32.59 12.89 22.49
CA GLY A 652 32.59 12.85 23.96
C GLY A 652 32.73 11.46 24.60
N ASP A 653 33.18 11.43 25.87
CA ASP A 653 33.23 10.19 26.66
C ASP A 653 31.83 9.88 27.24
N GLY A 654 31.36 8.65 27.06
CA GLY A 654 30.06 8.20 27.56
C GLY A 654 28.83 8.54 26.70
N THR A 655 28.99 9.01 25.46
CA THR A 655 27.86 9.21 24.52
C THR A 655 27.44 7.91 23.83
N ILE A 656 26.13 7.71 23.66
CA ILE A 656 25.50 6.52 23.04
C ILE A 656 25.01 6.81 21.62
N GLU A 657 24.82 8.09 21.30
CA GLU A 657 24.29 8.55 20.03
C GLU A 657 25.44 8.90 19.11
N LYS A 658 25.30 8.52 17.85
CA LYS A 658 26.19 8.97 16.77
C LYS A 658 25.87 10.43 16.45
N THR A 659 26.89 11.20 16.07
CA THR A 659 26.67 12.56 15.58
C THR A 659 26.11 12.49 14.16
N VAL A 660 25.00 13.18 13.91
CA VAL A 660 24.29 13.21 12.63
C VAL A 660 24.54 14.57 11.98
N GLY A 661 25.09 14.59 10.77
CA GLY A 661 25.39 15.83 10.05
C GLY A 661 24.27 16.31 9.12
N GLU A 662 23.27 15.46 8.84
CA GLU A 662 22.08 15.87 8.10
C GLU A 662 21.19 16.78 8.96
N GLU A 663 21.06 18.05 8.58
CA GLU A 663 20.38 19.09 9.38
C GLU A 663 18.87 18.86 9.51
N ARG A 664 18.25 18.19 8.52
CA ARG A 664 16.84 17.80 8.57
C ARG A 664 16.58 16.62 9.51
N ALA A 665 17.61 15.91 9.95
CA ALA A 665 17.43 14.68 10.71
C ALA A 665 17.07 14.98 12.17
N TYR A 666 16.00 14.34 12.63
CA TYR A 666 15.53 14.40 14.00
C TYR A 666 15.10 13.02 14.49
N THR A 667 15.01 12.85 15.81
CA THR A 667 14.44 11.66 16.42
C THR A 667 13.09 11.97 17.06
N MET A 668 12.19 10.99 17.11
CA MET A 668 10.85 11.22 17.65
C MET A 668 10.89 11.39 19.16
N LEU A 669 10.29 12.46 19.68
CA LEU A 669 10.18 12.76 21.11
C LEU A 669 11.55 12.91 21.80
N GLU A 670 12.42 13.78 21.27
CA GLU A 670 13.78 13.98 21.76
C GLU A 670 13.82 14.38 23.24
N GLU A 671 12.83 15.16 23.68
CA GLU A 671 12.68 15.64 25.06
C GLU A 671 12.50 14.51 26.09
N VAL A 672 12.09 13.31 25.66
CA VAL A 672 11.93 12.15 26.55
C VAL A 672 13.29 11.47 26.83
N GLY A 673 14.31 11.70 26.00
CA GLY A 673 15.66 11.16 26.21
C GLY A 673 15.79 9.63 26.01
N THR A 674 14.94 9.03 25.17
CA THR A 674 15.00 7.57 24.88
C THR A 674 16.11 7.17 23.91
N LYS A 675 16.71 8.15 23.22
CA LYS A 675 17.80 7.97 22.25
C LYS A 675 17.48 6.94 21.15
N PRO A 676 16.51 7.19 20.26
CA PRO A 676 16.13 6.30 19.16
C PRO A 676 17.27 5.94 18.20
N ASN A 677 17.16 4.79 17.54
CA ASN A 677 17.98 4.40 16.39
C ASN A 677 17.21 4.50 15.06
N VAL A 678 16.04 5.14 15.08
CA VAL A 678 15.28 5.52 13.89
C VAL A 678 15.29 7.05 13.80
N LEU A 679 15.70 7.57 12.66
CA LEU A 679 15.80 9.01 12.39
C LEU A 679 14.81 9.38 11.29
N TYR A 680 14.16 10.52 11.45
CA TYR A 680 13.20 11.07 10.51
C TYR A 680 13.80 12.32 9.88
N LEU A 681 13.48 12.58 8.62
CA LEU A 681 13.83 13.85 7.97
C LEU A 681 12.62 14.79 7.99
N THR A 682 12.81 16.06 8.37
CA THR A 682 11.77 17.09 8.29
C THR A 682 11.14 17.11 6.90
N LYS A 683 9.80 17.22 6.84
CA LYS A 683 9.07 17.27 5.56
C LYS A 683 9.20 18.66 4.94
N ILE A 684 9.72 18.75 3.73
CA ILE A 684 9.86 20.00 3.00
C ILE A 684 8.75 20.07 1.94
N ARG A 685 7.84 21.04 2.08
CA ARG A 685 6.77 21.30 1.13
C ARG A 685 7.19 22.35 0.12
N ASN A 686 7.04 22.05 -1.16
CA ASN A 686 7.31 23.00 -2.23
C ASN A 686 6.05 23.82 -2.53
N LYS A 687 5.74 24.80 -1.66
CA LYS A 687 4.62 25.74 -1.78
C LYS A 687 5.10 27.17 -1.53
N ASP A 688 4.44 28.14 -2.15
CA ASP A 688 4.71 29.55 -1.88
C ASP A 688 4.25 29.89 -0.46
N LYS A 689 5.02 30.73 0.27
CA LYS A 689 4.72 31.07 1.67
C LYS A 689 3.33 31.69 1.89
N ALA A 690 2.72 32.28 0.87
CA ALA A 690 1.36 32.83 0.94
C ALA A 690 0.25 31.77 0.76
N GLU A 691 0.60 30.62 0.18
CA GLU A 691 -0.25 29.43 0.05
C GLU A 691 0.01 28.42 1.17
N ALA A 692 1.05 28.69 1.99
CA ALA A 692 1.53 27.86 3.08
C ALA A 692 0.78 28.09 4.38
#